data_AF-A0A9E0DS86-F1
#
_entry.id   AF-A0A9E0DS86-F1
#
_cell.length_a   1.000
_cell.length_b   1.000
_cell.length_c   1.000
_cell.angle_alpha   90.00
_cell.angle_beta   90.00
_cell.angle_gamma   90.00
#
_symmetry.space_group_name_H-M   'P 1'
#
loop_
_entity.id
_entity.type
_entity.pdbx_description
1 polymer ?
#
loop_
_entity_poly.entity_id
_entity_poly.type
_entity_poly.pdbx_seq_one_letter_code
_entity_poly.pdbx_strand_id
1 'polypeptide(L)'
;MKTRTLSSKKASKQARIPQRKFFTAEKSKNIRETNPGQIKKALKSSPESIRNFRQLFEHMNSCVAVYTASANGKDFIIRAFNRAAEKAENVNRKNIIGKSVLKVFPGVKKLGLFKVFQQVWKTGRPQRHPVAFYKDNRISGWKENYVYKTPNGEIVAIYNDITRQKQTEYNLKESEKKFRNIITHSQDGIIFFDKKNRIIFSNAAMAKLMGCSTKDLVGRTISSLHPPKEWAKKIKAEFQKHLNSKLLSFSSEIPVRRNDGSVFYADISSSSLTINGEKYFSAFFRDITERKRAEDSLRKSEERYRTLFEKMANPVLAIDTQGSYIDGNNAALQFLECSKEELLKKHVRNTIIDEENILPKLKRLWQSGGRIERAYKVHDKIKHLDLTISPFIWHGRKAVLGVGNDITRRKQAEEALKESEKKYRGILETMGEGYYEVDLNGNITFVNDAACRMHGYTRQEVIGMNNRNITTPETAKKIHQIFEQVYKTGRRATTSEHETIRKDGSKIWIETSIDLCRDTSGKKTGFKGIIRNITEQKLVQENLRQSEENFRRSLDESPLGIRIVTADGKTIYANQAILDIYGYKTIEELNKTPLKKRYTPESYADYLARKALRNQGKESPTEYEINIVRKNGEIRNLQAFRKEIVWNGKKQFQVIYHDITKQKAAEKALQQSEEKYRTILETMEEGYYEVDLAGNITFVNDAVCRINGYYRQEIIGRNNRDYTSPETAKKVYKEFREVYLTGKPGKTSEHQIIRKDGSKTWIESSIAPRKDAAGKIIGFKGIVRDISERKTAEDVLRASEEKYRFLTEAMTDIVWMANIDDLRTTYVSPSVESVLGFTP
;
A
#
# COMPACT_ATOMS: atom_id res chain seq x y z
N MET A 1 66.19 -12.36 48.41
CA MET A 1 66.51 -13.27 47.29
C MET A 1 66.42 -12.53 45.96
N LYS A 2 66.74 -13.21 44.84
CA LYS A 2 66.57 -12.84 43.41
C LYS A 2 65.22 -12.14 43.10
N THR A 3 65.00 -11.30 42.09
CA THR A 3 65.78 -10.57 41.03
C THR A 3 64.81 -9.51 40.44
N ARG A 4 65.11 -8.19 40.31
CA ARG A 4 66.10 -7.44 39.49
C ARG A 4 65.71 -7.26 38.00
N THR A 5 65.22 -6.07 37.60
CA THR A 5 65.31 -5.38 36.28
C THR A 5 64.47 -4.07 36.29
N LEU A 6 64.66 -3.02 35.46
CA LEU A 6 65.89 -2.35 34.97
C LEU A 6 65.55 -0.96 34.33
N SER A 7 66.30 0.11 34.68
CA SER A 7 66.71 1.23 33.76
C SER A 7 65.65 2.22 33.18
N SER A 8 65.97 3.45 32.70
CA SER A 8 67.13 4.37 32.83
C SER A 8 66.88 5.76 32.15
N LYS A 9 67.89 6.66 32.20
CA LYS A 9 68.08 7.96 31.47
C LYS A 9 67.34 9.18 32.09
N LYS A 10 68.02 10.25 32.56
CA LYS A 10 68.98 11.26 31.99
C LYS A 10 68.23 12.49 31.41
N ALA A 11 68.72 13.74 31.45
CA ALA A 11 69.77 14.44 32.24
C ALA A 11 69.71 15.97 31.95
N SER A 12 70.41 16.83 32.71
CA SER A 12 70.38 18.31 32.55
C SER A 12 71.77 18.99 32.49
N LYS A 13 71.86 20.14 31.79
CA LYS A 13 72.96 21.16 31.86
C LYS A 13 72.34 22.51 32.31
N GLN A 14 72.95 23.38 33.14
CA GLN A 14 74.24 24.09 33.08
C GLN A 14 74.34 25.16 31.95
N ALA A 15 74.88 26.38 32.12
CA ALA A 15 75.24 27.18 33.33
C ALA A 15 75.70 28.65 33.00
N ARG A 16 75.71 29.55 34.02
CA ARG A 16 76.82 30.49 34.42
C ARG A 16 77.23 31.83 33.66
N ILE A 17 77.15 32.96 34.42
CA ILE A 17 78.10 34.15 34.58
C ILE A 17 77.96 35.39 33.57
N PRO A 18 78.88 36.40 33.36
CA PRO A 18 78.64 37.85 33.74
C PRO A 18 78.97 39.06 32.79
N GLN A 19 78.71 40.28 33.32
CA GLN A 19 79.50 41.57 33.33
C GLN A 19 79.95 42.41 32.08
N ARG A 20 79.74 43.74 32.23
CA ARG A 20 80.61 44.94 31.97
C ARG A 20 81.00 45.49 30.55
N LYS A 21 80.59 46.77 30.35
CA LYS A 21 81.37 47.99 29.95
C LYS A 21 81.75 48.37 28.48
N PHE A 22 81.76 49.72 28.28
CA PHE A 22 82.58 50.60 27.38
C PHE A 22 82.06 51.10 25.99
N PHE A 23 82.78 52.10 25.43
CA PHE A 23 82.50 53.02 24.30
C PHE A 23 83.49 52.78 23.11
N THR A 24 83.50 53.44 21.93
CA THR A 24 82.90 54.72 21.41
C THR A 24 82.41 54.49 19.94
N ALA A 25 82.45 55.31 18.85
CA ALA A 25 82.89 56.67 18.44
C ALA A 25 81.94 57.14 17.27
N GLU A 26 81.67 58.43 17.00
CA GLU A 26 82.45 59.46 16.26
C GLU A 26 82.84 59.06 14.80
N LYS A 27 82.34 59.70 13.72
CA LYS A 27 82.69 61.03 13.10
C LYS A 27 81.78 61.26 11.86
N SER A 28 81.73 62.38 11.09
CA SER A 28 81.92 63.85 11.26
C SER A 28 81.68 64.59 9.91
N LYS A 29 81.53 65.94 9.88
CA LYS A 29 81.64 66.88 8.71
C LYS A 29 80.50 66.88 7.66
N ASN A 30 80.21 67.95 6.88
CA ASN A 30 80.66 69.37 6.80
C ASN A 30 79.45 70.23 6.30
N ILE A 31 79.15 71.48 6.71
CA ILE A 31 79.87 72.79 6.69
C ILE A 31 79.60 73.66 5.42
N ARG A 32 78.85 74.78 5.64
CA ARG A 32 78.92 76.12 4.97
C ARG A 32 78.67 76.19 3.43
N GLU A 33 78.61 77.35 2.75
CA GLU A 33 78.53 78.79 3.10
C GLU A 33 77.44 79.44 2.16
N THR A 34 77.29 80.73 1.78
CA THR A 34 78.07 81.98 1.87
C THR A 34 77.13 83.23 1.89
N ASN A 35 77.73 84.42 1.93
CA ASN A 35 77.17 85.79 2.05
C ASN A 35 76.56 86.36 0.73
N PRO A 36 75.52 87.24 0.73
CA PRO A 36 74.75 87.57 -0.49
C PRO A 36 75.12 88.90 -1.17
N GLY A 37 76.25 88.96 -1.88
CA GLY A 37 76.71 90.18 -2.59
C GLY A 37 76.11 90.44 -3.98
N GLN A 38 75.96 89.40 -4.81
CA GLN A 38 75.84 89.56 -6.27
C GLN A 38 74.40 89.62 -6.84
N ILE A 39 73.38 89.21 -6.08
CA ILE A 39 72.03 88.93 -6.63
C ILE A 39 71.24 90.20 -7.00
N LYS A 40 71.61 91.38 -6.49
CA LYS A 40 70.83 92.63 -6.63
C LYS A 40 70.66 93.17 -8.07
N LYS A 41 71.38 92.65 -9.07
CA LYS A 41 71.28 93.11 -10.48
C LYS A 41 70.52 92.17 -11.43
N ALA A 42 70.13 90.97 -10.99
CA ALA A 42 69.35 90.00 -11.78
C ALA A 42 67.81 90.16 -11.63
N LEU A 43 67.35 91.06 -10.76
CA LEU A 43 65.97 91.12 -10.26
C LEU A 43 65.02 92.05 -11.03
N LYS A 44 65.34 92.44 -12.27
CA LYS A 44 64.31 92.91 -13.23
C LYS A 44 63.52 91.71 -13.76
N SER A 45 62.62 91.19 -12.93
CA SER A 45 61.53 90.26 -13.30
C SER A 45 61.93 89.04 -14.17
N SER A 46 63.12 88.48 -13.99
CA SER A 46 63.47 87.17 -14.56
C SER A 46 62.54 86.07 -14.00
N PRO A 47 61.99 85.17 -14.85
CA PRO A 47 61.18 84.03 -14.40
C PRO A 47 61.89 83.14 -13.37
N GLU A 48 63.23 83.03 -13.43
CA GLU A 48 64.01 82.20 -12.52
C GLU A 48 64.01 82.71 -11.09
N SER A 49 64.07 84.02 -10.87
CA SER A 49 64.04 84.58 -9.52
C SER A 49 62.71 84.29 -8.81
N ILE A 50 61.60 84.35 -9.56
CA ILE A 50 60.26 84.00 -9.07
C ILE A 50 60.15 82.48 -8.83
N ARG A 51 60.76 81.65 -9.70
CA ARG A 51 60.83 80.19 -9.56
C ARG A 51 61.62 79.77 -8.31
N ASN A 52 62.77 80.39 -8.05
CA ASN A 52 63.64 80.08 -6.92
C ASN A 52 63.02 80.50 -5.58
N PHE A 53 62.40 81.69 -5.50
CA PHE A 53 61.66 82.09 -4.30
C PHE A 53 60.50 81.14 -3.99
N ARG A 54 59.75 80.70 -5.03
CA ARG A 54 58.72 79.68 -4.86
C ARG A 54 59.30 78.37 -4.34
N GLN A 55 60.37 77.84 -4.93
CA GLN A 55 60.98 76.58 -4.47
C GLN A 55 61.49 76.64 -3.01
N LEU A 56 62.12 77.76 -2.60
CA LEU A 56 62.53 77.95 -1.21
C LEU A 56 61.33 77.97 -0.27
N PHE A 57 60.33 78.81 -0.54
CA PHE A 57 59.10 78.87 0.25
C PHE A 57 58.46 77.49 0.40
N GLU A 58 58.31 76.75 -0.71
CA GLU A 58 57.72 75.41 -0.77
C GLU A 58 58.44 74.34 0.09
N HIS A 59 59.73 74.50 0.40
CA HIS A 59 60.55 73.44 1.00
C HIS A 59 61.20 73.81 2.34
N MET A 60 60.87 74.97 2.92
CA MET A 60 61.19 75.29 4.32
C MET A 60 60.52 74.29 5.29
N ASN A 61 61.27 73.79 6.28
CA ASN A 61 60.74 72.90 7.33
C ASN A 61 59.79 73.59 8.32
N SER A 62 59.98 74.88 8.58
CA SER A 62 59.02 75.68 9.35
C SER A 62 57.78 75.99 8.52
N CYS A 63 56.63 76.04 9.18
CA CYS A 63 55.37 76.39 8.54
C CYS A 63 55.37 77.89 8.23
N VAL A 64 55.10 78.27 6.99
CA VAL A 64 55.04 79.67 6.58
C VAL A 64 53.74 79.96 5.83
N ALA A 65 53.06 81.02 6.25
CA ALA A 65 51.81 81.50 5.68
C ALA A 65 51.91 83.01 5.38
N VAL A 66 51.44 83.43 4.21
CA VAL A 66 51.41 84.84 3.76
C VAL A 66 49.96 85.27 3.56
N TYR A 67 49.62 86.48 4.01
CA TYR A 67 48.26 87.01 4.02
C TYR A 67 48.21 88.46 3.52
N THR A 68 47.24 88.82 2.69
CA THR A 68 46.88 90.24 2.45
C THR A 68 45.77 90.66 3.40
N ALA A 69 45.90 91.83 4.01
CA ALA A 69 44.78 92.44 4.74
C ALA A 69 43.59 92.72 3.80
N SER A 70 42.39 92.59 4.33
CA SER A 70 41.13 92.99 3.70
C SER A 70 40.33 93.92 4.63
N ALA A 71 39.47 94.75 4.04
CA ALA A 71 38.65 95.74 4.76
C ALA A 71 39.46 96.55 5.80
N ASN A 72 40.60 97.11 5.37
CA ASN A 72 41.57 97.87 6.18
C ASN A 72 42.01 97.15 7.48
N GLY A 73 42.33 95.85 7.36
CA GLY A 73 42.85 95.04 8.47
C GLY A 73 41.79 94.53 9.43
N LYS A 74 40.50 94.58 9.06
CA LYS A 74 39.43 93.86 9.76
C LYS A 74 39.51 92.35 9.54
N ASP A 75 40.12 91.90 8.44
CA ASP A 75 40.42 90.48 8.17
C ASP A 75 41.73 90.30 7.38
N PHE A 76 42.24 89.06 7.31
CA PHE A 76 43.44 88.67 6.57
C PHE A 76 43.15 87.48 5.67
N ILE A 77 43.37 87.66 4.37
CA ILE A 77 43.10 86.66 3.32
C ILE A 77 44.39 85.92 3.00
N ILE A 78 44.37 84.59 3.06
CA ILE A 78 45.56 83.75 2.79
C ILE A 78 45.95 83.90 1.31
N ARG A 79 47.19 84.30 1.05
CA ARG A 79 47.78 84.45 -0.31
C ARG A 79 48.76 83.35 -0.66
N ALA A 80 49.57 82.91 0.30
CA ALA A 80 50.45 81.77 0.14
C ALA A 80 50.48 80.94 1.43
N PHE A 81 50.71 79.63 1.28
CA PHE A 81 50.81 78.68 2.37
C PHE A 81 51.80 77.62 1.93
N ASN A 82 52.90 77.41 2.67
CA ASN A 82 53.93 76.48 2.22
C ASN A 82 53.59 75.02 2.51
N ARG A 83 54.36 74.09 1.93
CA ARG A 83 54.09 72.65 2.05
C ARG A 83 54.27 72.10 3.48
N ALA A 84 55.07 72.77 4.32
CA ALA A 84 55.16 72.45 5.74
C ALA A 84 53.89 72.86 6.49
N ALA A 85 53.42 74.10 6.31
CA ALA A 85 52.16 74.60 6.85
C ALA A 85 50.96 73.76 6.38
N GLU A 86 50.92 73.42 5.08
CA GLU A 86 49.89 72.59 4.46
C GLU A 86 49.76 71.23 5.18
N LYS A 87 50.89 70.58 5.46
CA LYS A 87 50.94 69.32 6.21
C LYS A 87 50.61 69.49 7.69
N ALA A 88 51.26 70.43 8.38
CA ALA A 88 51.17 70.58 9.84
C ALA A 88 49.77 71.00 10.31
N GLU A 89 49.09 71.84 9.53
CA GLU A 89 47.72 72.28 9.81
C GLU A 89 46.66 71.43 9.07
N ASN A 90 47.09 70.34 8.40
CA ASN A 90 46.27 69.39 7.67
C ASN A 90 45.19 70.06 6.79
N VAL A 91 45.63 70.88 5.84
CA VAL A 91 44.78 71.57 4.85
C VAL A 91 45.22 71.18 3.45
N ASN A 92 44.34 71.30 2.45
CA ASN A 92 44.78 71.43 1.06
C ASN A 92 44.81 72.92 0.75
N ARG A 93 45.99 73.47 0.43
CA ARG A 93 46.13 74.93 0.33
C ARG A 93 45.43 75.53 -0.87
N LYS A 94 45.25 74.79 -1.97
CA LYS A 94 44.44 75.24 -3.12
C LYS A 94 43.02 75.59 -2.69
N ASN A 95 42.52 74.97 -1.61
CA ASN A 95 41.18 75.19 -1.08
C ASN A 95 41.12 76.32 -0.02
N ILE A 96 42.25 76.95 0.34
CA ILE A 96 42.30 78.02 1.37
C ILE A 96 42.91 79.34 0.86
N ILE A 97 43.73 79.33 -0.19
CA ILE A 97 44.17 80.58 -0.84
C ILE A 97 42.94 81.36 -1.30
N GLY A 98 42.95 82.68 -1.08
CA GLY A 98 41.80 83.57 -1.32
C GLY A 98 40.73 83.56 -0.23
N LYS A 99 40.86 82.76 0.84
CA LYS A 99 39.91 82.74 1.96
C LYS A 99 40.45 83.44 3.20
N SER A 100 39.52 83.89 4.05
CA SER A 100 39.75 84.47 5.38
C SER A 100 40.50 83.50 6.31
N VAL A 101 41.54 83.98 6.99
CA VAL A 101 42.21 83.23 8.07
C VAL A 101 41.23 82.89 9.20
N LEU A 102 40.25 83.76 9.49
CA LEU A 102 39.24 83.50 10.52
C LEU A 102 38.26 82.39 10.12
N LYS A 103 38.03 82.18 8.81
CA LYS A 103 37.18 81.10 8.29
C LYS A 103 37.92 79.76 8.18
N VAL A 104 39.23 79.79 7.97
CA VAL A 104 40.07 78.59 7.79
C VAL A 104 40.65 78.09 9.12
N PHE A 105 41.09 79.00 9.98
CA PHE A 105 41.73 78.73 11.28
C PHE A 105 41.07 79.55 12.40
N PRO A 106 39.78 79.32 12.73
CA PRO A 106 39.03 80.15 13.68
C PRO A 106 39.68 80.25 15.07
N GLY A 107 40.51 79.27 15.44
CA GLY A 107 41.29 79.28 16.67
C GLY A 107 42.26 80.45 16.81
N VAL A 108 42.68 81.14 15.72
CA VAL A 108 43.67 82.23 15.81
C VAL A 108 43.19 83.44 16.62
N LYS A 109 41.86 83.63 16.76
CA LYS A 109 41.29 84.62 17.70
C LYS A 109 41.47 84.20 19.16
N LYS A 110 41.20 82.93 19.49
CA LYS A 110 41.31 82.39 20.86
C LYS A 110 42.76 82.18 21.29
N LEU A 111 43.67 81.87 20.36
CA LEU A 111 45.10 81.80 20.61
C LEU A 111 45.68 83.19 20.96
N GLY A 112 45.10 84.26 20.41
CA GLY A 112 45.60 85.65 20.51
C GLY A 112 46.28 86.16 19.23
N LEU A 113 46.79 85.23 18.41
CA LEU A 113 47.56 85.48 17.18
C LEU A 113 46.89 86.43 16.17
N PHE A 114 45.55 86.46 16.07
CA PHE A 114 44.88 87.40 15.19
C PHE A 114 45.08 88.88 15.58
N LYS A 115 45.18 89.18 16.89
CA LYS A 115 45.51 90.55 17.35
C LYS A 115 46.94 90.93 16.93
N VAL A 116 47.88 89.98 16.99
CA VAL A 116 49.25 90.17 16.49
C VAL A 116 49.24 90.50 14.99
N PHE A 117 48.47 89.78 14.16
CA PHE A 117 48.37 90.10 12.73
C PHE A 117 47.88 91.55 12.50
N GLN A 118 46.88 92.01 13.26
CA GLN A 118 46.39 93.40 13.18
C GLN A 118 47.44 94.44 13.64
N GLN A 119 48.17 94.15 14.72
CA GLN A 119 49.22 95.03 15.25
C GLN A 119 50.42 95.13 14.28
N VAL A 120 50.92 94.00 13.78
CA VAL A 120 52.01 93.93 12.80
C VAL A 120 51.61 94.60 11.49
N TRP A 121 50.35 94.45 11.04
CA TRP A 121 49.89 95.10 9.81
C TRP A 121 49.78 96.62 9.92
N LYS A 122 49.28 97.15 11.05
CA LYS A 122 49.22 98.60 11.27
C LYS A 122 50.60 99.23 11.47
N THR A 123 51.49 98.59 12.23
CA THR A 123 52.78 99.18 12.66
C THR A 123 53.98 98.82 11.80
N GLY A 124 53.90 97.73 11.02
CA GLY A 124 55.03 97.15 10.30
C GLY A 124 56.05 96.40 11.17
N ARG A 125 55.99 96.53 12.50
CA ARG A 125 56.98 95.94 13.42
C ARG A 125 56.75 94.43 13.60
N PRO A 126 57.78 93.57 13.47
CA PRO A 126 57.66 92.13 13.75
C PRO A 126 57.37 91.79 15.22
N GLN A 127 56.77 90.62 15.47
CA GLN A 127 56.40 90.17 16.83
C GLN A 127 56.38 88.63 16.95
N ARG A 128 56.91 88.08 18.06
CA ARG A 128 56.68 86.67 18.46
C ARG A 128 55.42 86.55 19.32
N HIS A 129 54.71 85.44 19.16
CA HIS A 129 53.64 85.02 20.05
C HIS A 129 54.18 83.97 21.03
N PRO A 130 53.83 84.01 22.34
CA PRO A 130 54.18 82.96 23.29
C PRO A 130 53.73 81.57 22.82
N VAL A 131 54.49 80.55 23.22
CA VAL A 131 54.17 79.14 23.03
C VAL A 131 52.82 78.83 23.67
N ALA A 132 51.82 78.50 22.86
CA ALA A 132 50.45 78.33 23.31
C ALA A 132 49.76 77.18 22.57
N PHE A 133 48.80 76.53 23.23
CA PHE A 133 48.07 75.40 22.66
C PHE A 133 46.98 75.92 21.71
N TYR A 134 47.23 75.83 20.41
CA TYR A 134 46.19 76.01 19.40
C TYR A 134 45.23 74.82 19.45
N LYS A 135 43.93 75.09 19.34
CA LYS A 135 42.91 74.06 19.09
C LYS A 135 41.75 74.65 18.28
N ASP A 136 41.39 73.98 17.20
CA ASP A 136 40.09 74.09 16.55
C ASP A 136 39.46 72.69 16.38
N ASN A 137 38.46 72.56 15.52
CA ASN A 137 37.73 71.31 15.29
C ASN A 137 38.51 70.29 14.43
N ARG A 138 39.68 70.66 13.88
CA ARG A 138 40.45 69.84 12.93
C ARG A 138 41.86 69.51 13.45
N ILE A 139 42.49 70.44 14.16
CA ILE A 139 43.86 70.31 14.66
C ILE A 139 44.01 70.87 16.08
N SER A 140 44.94 70.30 16.85
CA SER A 140 45.35 70.85 18.14
C SER A 140 46.81 70.54 18.44
N GLY A 141 47.56 71.54 18.91
CA GLY A 141 49.00 71.40 19.19
C GLY A 141 49.60 72.66 19.81
N TRP A 142 50.73 72.50 20.50
CA TRP A 142 51.51 73.61 21.05
C TRP A 142 52.29 74.30 19.94
N LYS A 143 51.84 75.51 19.55
CA LYS A 143 52.44 76.28 18.46
C LYS A 143 53.31 77.43 19.01
N GLU A 144 54.51 77.60 18.48
CA GLU A 144 55.28 78.86 18.57
C GLU A 144 55.10 79.64 17.26
N ASN A 145 54.84 80.96 17.31
CA ASN A 145 54.60 81.78 16.11
C ASN A 145 55.46 83.06 16.10
N TYR A 146 55.89 83.49 14.92
CA TYR A 146 56.56 84.76 14.64
C TYR A 146 55.94 85.43 13.41
N VAL A 147 55.65 86.73 13.48
CA VAL A 147 54.86 87.45 12.47
C VAL A 147 55.55 88.76 12.07
N TYR A 148 55.59 89.07 10.78
CA TYR A 148 56.13 90.34 10.23
C TYR A 148 55.35 90.83 9.00
N LYS A 149 55.60 92.08 8.57
CA LYS A 149 54.98 92.70 7.38
C LYS A 149 56.00 92.81 6.22
N THR A 150 55.56 92.59 4.99
CA THR A 150 56.39 92.77 3.78
C THR A 150 56.32 94.23 3.28
N PRO A 151 57.28 94.70 2.46
CA PRO A 151 57.22 96.02 1.83
C PRO A 151 55.95 96.25 1.01
N ASN A 152 55.40 95.19 0.39
CA ASN A 152 54.19 95.22 -0.41
C ASN A 152 52.89 95.23 0.44
N GLY A 153 53.00 95.29 1.77
CA GLY A 153 51.88 95.40 2.69
C GLY A 153 51.28 94.09 3.20
N GLU A 154 51.81 92.94 2.77
CA GLU A 154 51.36 91.61 3.21
C GLU A 154 51.90 91.25 4.60
N ILE A 155 51.29 90.26 5.25
CA ILE A 155 51.72 89.71 6.54
C ILE A 155 52.25 88.30 6.33
N VAL A 156 53.40 87.99 6.93
CA VAL A 156 53.99 86.64 6.94
C VAL A 156 54.00 86.13 8.37
N ALA A 157 53.48 84.92 8.59
CA ALA A 157 53.59 84.19 9.84
C ALA A 157 54.43 82.92 9.64
N ILE A 158 55.44 82.73 10.49
CA ILE A 158 56.30 81.55 10.58
C ILE A 158 56.00 80.83 11.90
N TYR A 159 55.78 79.52 11.89
CA TYR A 159 55.44 78.78 13.11
C TYR A 159 55.91 77.31 13.10
N ASN A 160 56.04 76.76 14.31
CA ASN A 160 56.50 75.39 14.58
C ASN A 160 55.56 74.72 15.62
N ASP A 161 55.46 73.39 15.59
CA ASP A 161 54.71 72.60 16.58
C ASP A 161 55.67 71.84 17.51
N ILE A 162 55.50 71.98 18.83
CA ILE A 162 56.40 71.39 19.84
C ILE A 162 55.73 70.30 20.70
N THR A 163 54.51 69.89 20.37
CA THR A 163 53.64 69.05 21.23
C THR A 163 54.32 67.79 21.75
N ARG A 164 55.11 67.11 20.90
CA ARG A 164 55.81 65.85 21.24
C ARG A 164 56.78 65.99 22.40
N GLN A 165 57.44 67.13 22.57
CA GLN A 165 58.46 67.32 23.61
C GLN A 165 57.83 67.39 25.00
N LYS A 166 56.73 68.15 25.16
CA LYS A 166 56.05 68.32 26.45
C LYS A 166 55.35 67.05 26.95
N GLN A 167 54.91 66.17 26.04
CA GLN A 167 54.28 64.91 26.44
C GLN A 167 55.25 63.95 27.15
N THR A 168 56.51 63.86 26.69
CA THR A 168 57.52 62.96 27.25
C THR A 168 57.89 63.31 28.70
N GLU A 169 58.04 64.61 28.98
CA GLU A 169 58.40 65.14 30.31
C GLU A 169 57.34 64.82 31.38
N TYR A 170 56.06 64.96 31.02
CA TYR A 170 54.93 64.60 31.88
C TYR A 170 54.86 63.10 32.18
N ASN A 171 55.02 62.26 31.15
CA ASN A 171 54.91 60.81 31.26
C ASN A 171 55.89 60.19 32.27
N LEU A 172 57.11 60.75 32.40
CA LEU A 172 58.14 60.23 33.30
C LEU A 172 57.76 60.38 34.80
N LYS A 173 57.33 61.57 35.21
CA LYS A 173 56.89 61.84 36.61
C LYS A 173 55.67 61.01 37.00
N GLU A 174 54.73 60.87 36.07
CA GLU A 174 53.56 60.00 36.26
C GLU A 174 53.94 58.53 36.46
N SER A 175 54.97 58.04 35.78
CA SER A 175 55.41 56.63 35.88
C SER A 175 55.98 56.28 37.26
N GLU A 176 56.78 57.14 37.88
CA GLU A 176 57.36 56.86 39.21
C GLU A 176 56.27 56.82 40.29
N LYS A 177 55.36 57.79 40.27
CA LYS A 177 54.24 57.88 41.23
C LYS A 177 53.32 56.66 41.13
N LYS A 178 53.04 56.18 39.90
CA LYS A 178 52.27 54.96 39.66
C LYS A 178 52.95 53.73 40.26
N PHE A 179 54.25 53.54 40.00
CA PHE A 179 55.00 52.39 40.51
C PHE A 179 55.03 52.33 42.05
N ARG A 180 55.25 53.47 42.71
CA ARG A 180 55.25 53.57 44.18
C ARG A 180 53.89 53.25 44.79
N ASN A 181 52.80 53.71 44.18
CA ASN A 181 51.45 53.43 44.64
C ASN A 181 51.08 51.94 44.48
N ILE A 182 51.45 51.31 43.36
CA ILE A 182 51.15 49.88 43.09
C ILE A 182 51.76 48.97 44.15
N ILE A 183 53.04 49.15 44.52
CA ILE A 183 53.72 48.27 45.49
C ILE A 183 53.17 48.48 46.91
N THR A 184 52.85 49.72 47.28
CA THR A 184 52.37 50.07 48.63
C THR A 184 50.93 49.64 48.89
N HIS A 185 50.06 49.68 47.88
CA HIS A 185 48.63 49.34 47.99
C HIS A 185 48.29 47.92 47.47
N SER A 186 49.30 47.14 47.07
CA SER A 186 49.14 45.72 46.73
C SER A 186 48.56 44.94 47.91
N GLN A 187 47.50 44.16 47.67
CA GLN A 187 46.94 43.22 48.64
C GLN A 187 47.84 41.97 48.81
N ASP A 188 48.54 41.57 47.75
CA ASP A 188 49.55 40.52 47.83
C ASP A 188 50.79 41.04 48.58
N GLY A 189 51.38 40.18 49.40
CA GLY A 189 52.62 40.46 50.12
C GLY A 189 53.82 40.46 49.17
N ILE A 190 54.48 41.61 49.01
CA ILE A 190 55.63 41.77 48.12
C ILE A 190 56.91 41.85 48.95
N ILE A 191 57.88 41.00 48.62
CA ILE A 191 59.27 41.13 49.06
C ILE A 191 60.22 41.25 47.87
N PHE A 192 61.34 41.94 48.10
CA PHE A 192 62.54 41.76 47.28
C PHE A 192 63.67 41.19 48.15
N PHE A 193 64.54 40.35 47.56
CA PHE A 193 65.67 39.73 48.27
C PHE A 193 66.93 39.64 47.40
N ASP A 194 68.07 39.56 48.09
CA ASP A 194 69.40 39.48 47.49
C ASP A 194 69.79 38.05 47.06
N LYS A 195 70.90 37.93 46.34
CA LYS A 195 71.54 36.65 45.97
C LYS A 195 72.07 35.81 47.13
N LYS A 196 71.92 36.27 48.39
CA LYS A 196 72.17 35.53 49.64
C LYS A 196 70.85 35.14 50.34
N ASN A 197 69.72 35.22 49.64
CA ASN A 197 68.38 34.87 50.11
C ASN A 197 67.86 35.75 51.27
N ARG A 198 68.38 36.97 51.44
CA ARG A 198 67.97 37.92 52.49
C ARG A 198 67.04 39.00 51.95
N ILE A 199 65.97 39.27 52.67
CA ILE A 199 64.96 40.28 52.30
C ILE A 199 65.59 41.68 52.40
N ILE A 200 65.51 42.44 51.31
CA ILE A 200 65.98 43.84 51.20
C ILE A 200 64.83 44.85 51.21
N PHE A 201 63.61 44.40 50.92
CA PHE A 201 62.39 45.21 50.93
C PHE A 201 61.19 44.31 51.25
N SER A 202 60.21 44.84 51.97
CA SER A 202 58.91 44.22 52.24
C SER A 202 57.82 45.28 52.19
N ASN A 203 56.68 45.02 51.54
CA ASN A 203 55.53 45.93 51.55
C ASN A 203 54.64 45.76 52.81
N ALA A 204 53.71 46.68 53.01
CA ALA A 204 52.80 46.67 54.15
C ALA A 204 51.90 45.41 54.20
N ALA A 205 51.49 44.87 53.04
CA ALA A 205 50.70 43.65 53.00
C ALA A 205 51.49 42.41 53.45
N MET A 206 52.77 42.27 53.09
CA MET A 206 53.60 41.17 53.57
C MET A 206 53.83 41.25 55.09
N ALA A 207 54.07 42.46 55.61
CA ALA A 207 54.15 42.70 57.05
C ALA A 207 52.87 42.26 57.77
N LYS A 208 51.70 42.66 57.25
CA LYS A 208 50.38 42.23 57.76
C LYS A 208 50.16 40.72 57.67
N LEU A 209 50.50 40.08 56.55
CA LEU A 209 50.40 38.63 56.36
C LEU A 209 51.29 37.86 57.34
N MET A 210 52.47 38.38 57.66
CA MET A 210 53.44 37.73 58.55
C MET A 210 53.20 38.01 60.04
N GLY A 211 52.39 39.00 60.40
CA GLY A 211 52.15 39.40 61.79
C GLY A 211 53.32 40.16 62.43
N CYS A 212 54.03 40.99 61.67
CA CYS A 212 55.17 41.79 62.17
C CYS A 212 55.35 43.07 61.32
N SER A 213 56.32 43.93 61.63
CA SER A 213 56.62 45.12 60.82
C SER A 213 57.47 44.81 59.58
N THR A 214 57.51 45.74 58.62
CA THR A 214 58.42 45.63 57.46
C THR A 214 59.90 45.66 57.87
N LYS A 215 60.25 46.35 58.96
CA LYS A 215 61.61 46.38 59.53
C LYS A 215 62.02 45.01 60.06
N ASP A 216 61.10 44.28 60.69
CA ASP A 216 61.38 42.94 61.23
C ASP A 216 61.65 41.91 60.14
N LEU A 217 61.08 42.11 58.94
CA LEU A 217 61.25 41.22 57.80
C LEU A 217 62.55 41.49 57.02
N VAL A 218 62.95 42.76 56.89
CA VAL A 218 64.21 43.12 56.21
C VAL A 218 65.41 42.52 56.96
N GLY A 219 66.33 41.89 56.22
CA GLY A 219 67.45 41.13 56.76
C GLY A 219 67.16 39.64 57.02
N ARG A 220 65.90 39.23 57.26
CA ARG A 220 65.56 37.80 57.42
C ARG A 220 65.85 37.01 56.13
N THR A 221 66.18 35.74 56.28
CA THR A 221 66.30 34.82 55.15
C THR A 221 64.94 34.25 54.78
N ILE A 222 64.65 34.14 53.47
CA ILE A 222 63.36 33.62 52.98
C ILE A 222 63.01 32.24 53.53
N SER A 223 64.00 31.37 53.79
CA SER A 223 63.78 30.04 54.38
C SER A 223 63.23 30.06 55.81
N SER A 224 63.34 31.18 56.54
CA SER A 224 62.78 31.32 57.90
C SER A 224 61.25 31.45 57.92
N LEU A 225 60.65 31.86 56.78
CA LEU A 225 59.22 32.09 56.60
C LEU A 225 58.40 30.80 56.44
N HIS A 226 59.00 29.61 56.55
CA HIS A 226 58.36 28.34 56.21
C HIS A 226 58.57 27.25 57.29
N PRO A 227 57.66 26.25 57.42
CA PRO A 227 57.80 25.17 58.40
C PRO A 227 59.08 24.31 58.20
N PRO A 228 59.91 24.08 59.25
CA PRO A 228 61.25 23.49 59.06
C PRO A 228 61.30 22.03 58.58
N LYS A 229 60.33 21.17 58.94
CA LYS A 229 60.50 19.70 58.87
C LYS A 229 60.70 19.12 57.47
N GLU A 230 60.19 19.76 56.40
CA GLU A 230 60.39 19.31 55.01
C GLU A 230 60.66 20.44 54.01
N TRP A 231 59.94 21.56 54.15
CA TRP A 231 59.85 22.58 53.12
C TRP A 231 61.16 23.34 52.88
N ALA A 232 62.04 23.44 53.87
CA ALA A 232 63.35 24.06 53.73
C ALA A 232 64.21 23.44 52.60
N LYS A 233 64.10 22.11 52.36
CA LYS A 233 64.79 21.45 51.24
C LYS A 233 64.10 21.71 49.89
N LYS A 234 62.76 21.54 49.82
CA LYS A 234 61.98 21.82 48.59
C LYS A 234 62.20 23.25 48.10
N ILE A 235 62.03 24.23 48.99
CA ILE A 235 62.15 25.66 48.67
C ILE A 235 63.57 26.00 48.22
N LYS A 236 64.61 25.50 48.90
CA LYS A 236 66.01 25.71 48.46
C LYS A 236 66.30 25.11 47.08
N ALA A 237 65.68 23.99 46.72
CA ALA A 237 65.82 23.37 45.41
C ALA A 237 65.05 24.12 44.30
N GLU A 238 63.83 24.57 44.56
CA GLU A 238 63.08 25.46 43.67
C GLU A 238 63.89 26.74 43.37
N PHE A 239 64.35 27.45 44.41
CA PHE A 239 65.17 28.65 44.27
C PHE A 239 66.47 28.43 43.46
N GLN A 240 67.09 27.27 43.56
CA GLN A 240 68.27 26.93 42.76
C GLN A 240 67.96 26.67 41.27
N LYS A 241 66.75 26.19 40.92
CA LYS A 241 66.31 26.13 39.51
C LYS A 241 66.13 27.55 38.95
N HIS A 242 65.42 28.42 39.68
CA HIS A 242 65.04 29.75 39.21
C HIS A 242 66.20 30.74 39.08
N LEU A 243 67.32 30.49 39.77
CA LEU A 243 68.55 31.27 39.62
C LEU A 243 69.07 31.35 38.17
N ASN A 244 68.82 30.31 37.35
CA ASN A 244 69.32 30.19 35.98
C ASN A 244 68.26 30.47 34.88
N SER A 245 66.98 30.66 35.21
CA SER A 245 65.92 30.89 34.21
C SER A 245 65.46 32.36 34.18
N LYS A 246 64.88 32.77 33.04
CA LYS A 246 64.27 34.11 32.84
C LYS A 246 62.76 34.14 33.15
N LEU A 247 62.16 33.00 33.49
CA LEU A 247 60.71 32.87 33.69
C LEU A 247 60.29 33.34 35.09
N LEU A 248 59.01 33.73 35.21
CA LEU A 248 58.30 33.64 36.49
C LEU A 248 58.28 32.18 36.94
N SER A 249 58.50 31.95 38.24
CA SER A 249 58.05 30.74 38.91
C SER A 249 56.74 31.02 39.62
N PHE A 250 55.82 30.06 39.56
CA PHE A 250 54.55 30.08 40.28
C PHE A 250 54.44 28.76 41.06
N SER A 251 54.54 28.84 42.38
CA SER A 251 54.48 27.70 43.27
C SER A 251 53.26 27.86 44.17
N SER A 252 52.23 27.05 43.97
CA SER A 252 50.97 27.10 44.72
C SER A 252 51.03 26.39 46.07
N GLU A 253 50.08 26.74 46.95
CA GLU A 253 49.83 26.07 48.23
C GLU A 253 51.07 25.92 49.14
N ILE A 254 51.98 26.88 49.10
CA ILE A 254 53.20 26.85 49.92
C ILE A 254 52.84 27.25 51.36
N PRO A 255 53.12 26.40 52.37
CA PRO A 255 52.86 26.78 53.75
C PRO A 255 53.87 27.84 54.19
N VAL A 256 53.35 28.99 54.61
CA VAL A 256 54.09 30.14 55.16
C VAL A 256 53.77 30.24 56.64
N ARG A 257 54.81 30.31 57.47
CA ARG A 257 54.73 30.38 58.93
C ARG A 257 54.85 31.83 59.39
N ARG A 258 53.83 32.33 60.07
CA ARG A 258 53.76 33.67 60.67
C ARG A 258 54.71 33.81 61.87
N ASN A 259 54.89 35.04 62.33
CA ASN A 259 55.76 35.35 63.47
C ASN A 259 55.23 34.80 64.82
N ASP A 260 53.94 34.48 64.90
CA ASP A 260 53.28 33.79 66.04
C ASP A 260 53.41 32.25 65.98
N GLY A 261 53.99 31.68 64.92
CA GLY A 261 54.12 30.25 64.70
C GLY A 261 52.95 29.59 63.94
N SER A 262 51.83 30.30 63.71
CA SER A 262 50.72 29.83 62.88
C SER A 262 51.12 29.70 61.41
N VAL A 263 50.34 28.95 60.61
CA VAL A 263 50.63 28.69 59.19
C VAL A 263 49.44 29.09 58.32
N PHE A 264 49.73 29.75 57.20
CA PHE A 264 48.81 29.94 56.08
C PHE A 264 49.34 29.27 54.82
N TYR A 265 48.46 29.05 53.84
CA TYR A 265 48.84 28.57 52.52
C TYR A 265 48.90 29.76 51.57
N ALA A 266 50.02 29.92 50.87
CA ALA A 266 50.24 31.00 49.92
C ALA A 266 50.53 30.48 48.52
N ASP A 267 49.91 31.10 47.52
CA ASP A 267 50.43 31.08 46.15
C ASP A 267 51.61 32.05 46.08
N ILE A 268 52.78 31.56 45.68
CA ILE A 268 54.02 32.34 45.62
C ILE A 268 54.46 32.49 44.16
N SER A 269 54.36 33.71 43.64
CA SER A 269 54.93 34.09 42.34
C SER A 269 56.29 34.71 42.56
N SER A 270 57.37 34.18 41.96
CA SER A 270 58.71 34.76 42.07
C SER A 270 59.36 35.00 40.71
N SER A 271 60.13 36.08 40.60
CA SER A 271 60.84 36.45 39.37
C SER A 271 62.17 37.13 39.68
N SER A 272 63.12 37.06 38.74
CA SER A 272 64.42 37.72 38.89
C SER A 272 64.54 38.99 38.06
N LEU A 273 65.05 40.05 38.67
CA LEU A 273 65.26 41.37 38.07
C LEU A 273 66.73 41.77 38.19
N THR A 274 67.22 42.53 37.21
CA THR A 274 68.59 43.07 37.21
C THR A 274 68.53 44.59 37.34
N ILE A 275 69.11 45.14 38.40
CA ILE A 275 69.21 46.58 38.63
C ILE A 275 70.69 46.94 38.69
N ASN A 276 71.13 47.89 37.85
CA ASN A 276 72.52 48.36 37.76
C ASN A 276 73.57 47.25 37.60
N GLY A 277 73.18 46.10 37.02
CA GLY A 277 74.03 44.93 36.81
C GLY A 277 74.03 43.89 37.96
N GLU A 278 73.42 44.19 39.11
CA GLU A 278 73.22 43.22 40.19
C GLU A 278 71.86 42.52 40.06
N LYS A 279 71.83 41.22 40.44
CA LYS A 279 70.64 40.37 40.31
C LYS A 279 69.91 40.28 41.64
N TYR A 280 68.66 40.74 41.63
CA TYR A 280 67.70 40.68 42.72
C TYR A 280 66.53 39.78 42.35
N PHE A 281 65.71 39.43 43.33
CA PHE A 281 64.49 38.67 43.13
C PHE A 281 63.32 39.39 43.77
N SER A 282 62.15 39.30 43.14
CA SER A 282 60.86 39.68 43.72
C SER A 282 60.06 38.41 43.99
N ALA A 283 59.30 38.40 45.09
CA ALA A 283 58.27 37.40 45.32
C ALA A 283 56.99 38.06 45.83
N PHE A 284 55.86 37.57 45.31
CA PHE A 284 54.50 37.97 45.62
C PHE A 284 53.81 36.79 46.31
N PHE A 285 53.21 37.05 47.48
CA PHE A 285 52.57 36.07 48.34
C PHE A 285 51.08 36.38 48.43
N ARG A 286 50.23 35.47 47.95
CA ARG A 286 48.77 35.55 48.07
C ARG A 286 48.26 34.48 49.01
N ASP A 287 47.66 34.86 50.15
CA ASP A 287 47.01 33.91 51.06
C ASP A 287 45.77 33.30 50.37
N ILE A 288 45.69 31.96 50.36
CA ILE A 288 44.60 31.18 49.75
C ILE A 288 43.91 30.26 50.77
N THR A 289 44.12 30.49 52.07
CA THR A 289 43.66 29.61 53.14
C THR A 289 42.12 29.49 53.21
N GLU A 290 41.38 30.56 52.91
CA GLU A 290 39.91 30.53 52.84
C GLU A 290 39.40 29.70 51.65
N ARG A 291 40.00 29.92 50.46
CA ARG A 291 39.68 29.16 49.24
C ARG A 291 39.81 27.66 49.47
N LYS A 292 40.92 27.23 50.06
CA LYS A 292 41.19 25.81 50.34
C LYS A 292 40.17 25.19 51.31
N ARG A 293 39.68 25.95 52.30
CA ARG A 293 38.61 25.50 53.21
C ARG A 293 37.27 25.33 52.49
N ALA A 294 36.95 26.22 51.56
CA ALA A 294 35.72 26.12 50.76
C ALA A 294 35.76 24.91 49.79
N GLU A 295 36.87 24.72 49.08
CA GLU A 295 37.05 23.61 48.12
C GLU A 295 36.93 22.23 48.80
N ASP A 296 37.56 22.04 49.97
CA ASP A 296 37.50 20.77 50.71
C ASP A 296 36.14 20.50 51.37
N SER A 297 35.36 21.56 51.66
CA SER A 297 33.99 21.45 52.15
C SER A 297 33.01 21.07 51.04
N LEU A 298 33.14 21.70 49.86
CA LEU A 298 32.34 21.40 48.68
C LEU A 298 32.55 19.94 48.24
N ARG A 299 33.81 19.51 48.13
CA ARG A 299 34.19 18.14 47.74
C ARG A 299 33.52 17.07 48.62
N LYS A 300 33.58 17.22 49.95
CA LYS A 300 32.93 16.28 50.89
C LYS A 300 31.41 16.24 50.77
N SER A 301 30.78 17.36 50.38
CA SER A 301 29.35 17.42 50.13
C SER A 301 28.97 16.72 48.81
N GLU A 302 29.77 16.90 47.76
CA GLU A 302 29.59 16.25 46.46
C GLU A 302 29.85 14.73 46.53
N GLU A 303 30.93 14.29 47.18
CA GLU A 303 31.22 12.87 47.46
C GLU A 303 30.04 12.19 48.18
N ARG A 304 29.45 12.87 49.18
CA ARG A 304 28.27 12.39 49.92
C ARG A 304 27.00 12.33 49.05
N TYR A 305 26.75 13.36 48.25
CA TYR A 305 25.61 13.39 47.31
C TYR A 305 25.72 12.26 46.28
N ARG A 306 26.85 12.15 45.58
CA ARG A 306 27.10 11.10 44.57
C ARG A 306 26.94 9.71 45.17
N THR A 307 27.50 9.46 46.36
CA THR A 307 27.41 8.15 47.02
C THR A 307 25.97 7.74 47.35
N LEU A 308 25.12 8.68 47.75
CA LEU A 308 23.70 8.39 48.05
C LEU A 308 22.87 8.24 46.77
N PHE A 309 23.03 9.16 45.82
CA PHE A 309 22.32 9.15 44.54
C PHE A 309 22.59 7.88 43.73
N GLU A 310 23.87 7.55 43.53
CA GLU A 310 24.33 6.43 42.70
C GLU A 310 24.15 5.05 43.37
N LYS A 311 23.73 4.98 44.64
CA LYS A 311 23.38 3.75 45.37
C LYS A 311 21.87 3.55 45.63
N MET A 312 21.01 4.50 45.26
CA MET A 312 19.57 4.29 45.34
C MET A 312 19.14 3.17 44.39
N ALA A 313 18.42 2.16 44.91
CA ALA A 313 17.94 1.01 44.14
C ALA A 313 16.84 1.37 43.13
N ASN A 314 16.08 2.43 43.40
CA ASN A 314 15.07 2.95 42.48
C ASN A 314 15.74 3.80 41.38
N PRO A 315 15.31 3.68 40.11
CA PRO A 315 15.64 4.64 39.06
C PRO A 315 15.31 6.08 39.46
N VAL A 316 16.33 6.94 39.48
CA VAL A 316 16.19 8.39 39.70
C VAL A 316 16.70 9.12 38.46
N LEU A 317 15.86 9.99 37.89
CA LEU A 317 16.11 10.76 36.67
C LEU A 317 15.81 12.25 36.90
N ALA A 318 16.76 13.13 36.61
CA ALA A 318 16.55 14.56 36.55
C ALA A 318 16.32 15.00 35.09
N ILE A 319 15.31 15.85 34.84
CA ILE A 319 14.89 16.29 33.50
C ILE A 319 14.62 17.80 33.51
N ASP A 320 14.99 18.52 32.45
CA ASP A 320 14.69 19.95 32.31
C ASP A 320 13.23 20.23 31.85
N THR A 321 12.82 21.49 31.83
CA THR A 321 11.48 21.90 31.33
C THR A 321 11.34 21.94 29.80
N GLN A 322 12.29 21.38 29.05
CA GLN A 322 12.14 21.10 27.61
C GLN A 322 11.94 19.59 27.37
N GLY A 323 12.51 18.74 28.23
CA GLY A 323 12.45 17.28 28.18
C GLY A 323 13.83 16.61 28.06
N SER A 324 14.94 17.34 28.21
CA SER A 324 16.30 16.80 28.15
C SER A 324 16.70 16.20 29.51
N TYR A 325 17.42 15.08 29.51
CA TYR A 325 17.96 14.50 30.75
C TYR A 325 19.15 15.31 31.29
N ILE A 326 19.13 15.58 32.60
CA ILE A 326 20.13 16.39 33.32
C ILE A 326 21.13 15.51 34.07
N ASP A 327 20.64 14.48 34.76
CA ASP A 327 21.42 13.46 35.46
C ASP A 327 20.53 12.21 35.65
N GLY A 328 21.13 11.06 35.91
CA GLY A 328 20.44 9.81 36.20
C GLY A 328 21.35 8.86 36.97
N ASN A 329 20.81 8.17 37.97
CA ASN A 329 21.59 7.26 38.81
C ASN A 329 21.84 5.90 38.16
N ASN A 330 22.79 5.12 38.70
CA ASN A 330 23.05 3.75 38.26
C ASN A 330 21.80 2.88 38.04
N ALA A 331 20.79 2.94 38.92
CA ALA A 331 19.55 2.19 38.74
C ALA A 331 18.75 2.63 37.50
N ALA A 332 18.71 3.94 37.21
CA ALA A 332 18.09 4.45 35.98
C ALA A 332 18.88 4.08 34.72
N LEU A 333 20.23 4.07 34.79
CA LEU A 333 21.10 3.64 33.69
C LEU A 333 20.92 2.13 33.40
N GLN A 334 20.81 1.30 34.43
CA GLN A 334 20.51 -0.13 34.31
C GLN A 334 19.09 -0.37 33.75
N PHE A 335 18.08 0.37 34.23
CA PHE A 335 16.72 0.26 33.72
C PHE A 335 16.62 0.65 32.23
N LEU A 336 17.24 1.78 31.83
CA LEU A 336 17.25 2.28 30.46
C LEU A 336 18.31 1.63 29.55
N GLU A 337 19.07 0.66 30.07
CA GLU A 337 20.14 -0.09 29.38
C GLU A 337 21.12 0.80 28.59
N CYS A 338 21.54 1.94 29.16
CA CYS A 338 22.38 2.90 28.43
C CYS A 338 23.43 3.58 29.31
N SER A 339 24.52 4.05 28.69
CA SER A 339 25.54 4.81 29.41
C SER A 339 25.03 6.18 29.87
N LYS A 340 25.71 6.77 30.87
CA LYS A 340 25.39 8.12 31.37
C LYS A 340 25.54 9.17 30.25
N GLU A 341 26.51 8.98 29.35
CA GLU A 341 26.73 9.85 28.20
C GLU A 341 25.67 9.71 27.11
N GLU A 342 25.08 8.53 26.93
CA GLU A 342 23.91 8.35 26.06
C GLU A 342 22.66 8.95 26.68
N LEU A 343 22.44 8.77 27.99
CA LEU A 343 21.27 9.31 28.67
C LEU A 343 21.18 10.84 28.51
N LEU A 344 22.29 11.55 28.73
CA LEU A 344 22.37 13.02 28.58
C LEU A 344 22.22 13.51 27.13
N LYS A 345 22.33 12.63 26.13
CA LYS A 345 22.06 12.91 24.71
C LYS A 345 20.62 12.55 24.30
N LYS A 346 19.89 11.81 25.14
CA LYS A 346 18.48 11.43 24.92
C LYS A 346 17.54 12.56 25.39
N HIS A 347 16.35 12.58 24.79
CA HIS A 347 15.24 13.43 25.18
C HIS A 347 14.09 12.53 25.64
N VAL A 348 13.34 12.91 26.67
CA VAL A 348 12.29 12.05 27.28
C VAL A 348 11.25 11.58 26.26
N ARG A 349 10.89 12.43 25.28
CA ARG A 349 10.02 12.07 24.15
C ARG A 349 10.51 10.82 23.38
N ASN A 350 11.82 10.68 23.17
CA ASN A 350 12.43 9.58 22.41
C ASN A 350 12.57 8.28 23.24
N THR A 351 12.22 8.29 24.54
CA THR A 351 12.41 7.15 25.46
C THR A 351 11.10 6.63 26.04
N ILE A 352 10.00 7.39 25.95
CA ILE A 352 8.66 6.98 26.36
C ILE A 352 7.82 6.57 25.14
N ILE A 353 6.73 5.85 25.39
CA ILE A 353 5.75 5.46 24.36
C ILE A 353 4.51 6.37 24.48
N ASP A 354 3.82 6.65 23.36
CA ASP A 354 2.73 7.65 23.17
C ASP A 354 3.24 9.11 23.16
N GLU A 355 3.90 9.54 22.08
CA GLU A 355 4.54 10.86 21.99
C GLU A 355 3.55 12.04 21.90
N GLU A 356 2.48 11.93 21.11
CA GLU A 356 1.65 13.09 20.72
C GLU A 356 0.81 13.64 21.87
N ASN A 357 0.24 12.78 22.71
CA ASN A 357 -0.69 13.18 23.77
C ASN A 357 -0.04 13.64 25.08
N ILE A 358 1.29 13.55 25.20
CA ILE A 358 1.97 13.61 26.50
C ILE A 358 2.57 14.98 26.85
N LEU A 359 3.01 15.79 25.88
CA LEU A 359 3.67 17.08 26.16
C LEU A 359 2.85 18.06 27.05
N PRO A 360 1.51 18.23 26.89
CA PRO A 360 0.73 19.08 27.77
C PRO A 360 0.62 18.52 29.20
N LYS A 361 0.51 17.19 29.33
CA LYS A 361 0.43 16.48 30.63
C LYS A 361 1.76 16.57 31.39
N LEU A 362 2.90 16.42 30.69
CA LEU A 362 4.23 16.65 31.27
C LEU A 362 4.39 18.10 31.75
N LYS A 363 4.02 19.11 30.95
CA LYS A 363 4.09 20.52 31.38
C LYS A 363 3.31 20.81 32.67
N ARG A 364 2.18 20.14 32.91
CA ARG A 364 1.42 20.24 34.17
C ARG A 364 2.16 19.57 35.33
N LEU A 365 2.64 18.34 35.14
CA LEU A 365 3.44 17.60 36.14
C LEU A 365 4.75 18.32 36.48
N TRP A 366 5.34 19.06 35.54
CA TRP A 366 6.51 19.92 35.75
C TRP A 366 6.22 21.19 36.58
N GLN A 367 4.95 21.47 36.90
CA GLN A 367 4.54 22.59 37.74
C GLN A 367 3.98 22.13 39.08
N SER A 368 3.15 21.08 39.11
CA SER A 368 2.51 20.57 40.34
C SER A 368 3.21 19.38 41.00
N GLY A 369 4.10 18.69 40.28
CA GLY A 369 4.43 17.30 40.60
C GLY A 369 3.26 16.34 40.39
N GLY A 370 3.47 15.05 40.71
CA GLY A 370 2.45 14.00 40.67
C GLY A 370 3.03 12.60 40.47
N ARG A 371 2.20 11.57 40.63
CA ARG A 371 2.55 10.16 40.39
C ARG A 371 1.93 9.64 39.08
N ILE A 372 2.66 8.84 38.29
CA ILE A 372 2.22 8.39 36.97
C ILE A 372 2.91 7.10 36.50
N GLU A 373 2.15 6.09 36.07
CA GLU A 373 2.70 4.91 35.39
C GLU A 373 3.08 5.26 33.93
N ARG A 374 4.27 4.83 33.47
CA ARG A 374 4.81 5.11 32.13
C ARG A 374 5.54 3.92 31.53
N ALA A 375 5.27 3.69 30.24
CA ALA A 375 6.02 2.75 29.41
C ALA A 375 7.23 3.45 28.77
N TYR A 376 8.39 2.79 28.85
CA TYR A 376 9.66 3.20 28.26
C TYR A 376 10.07 2.21 27.17
N LYS A 377 10.56 2.75 26.04
CA LYS A 377 11.21 1.95 25.00
C LYS A 377 12.71 1.84 25.33
N VAL A 378 13.15 0.61 25.57
CA VAL A 378 14.54 0.26 25.93
C VAL A 378 15.02 -0.76 24.91
N HIS A 379 15.77 -0.29 23.91
CA HIS A 379 16.04 -1.04 22.68
C HIS A 379 14.72 -1.55 22.07
N ASP A 380 14.60 -2.85 21.79
CA ASP A 380 13.39 -3.48 21.26
C ASP A 380 12.41 -3.96 22.35
N LYS A 381 12.66 -3.63 23.63
CA LYS A 381 11.84 -4.03 24.77
C LYS A 381 11.02 -2.86 25.31
N ILE A 382 9.83 -3.16 25.80
CA ILE A 382 9.01 -2.23 26.59
C ILE A 382 9.24 -2.56 28.07
N LYS A 383 9.56 -1.53 28.87
CA LYS A 383 9.62 -1.60 30.34
C LYS A 383 8.70 -0.56 30.95
N HIS A 384 8.27 -0.73 32.20
CA HIS A 384 7.31 0.16 32.85
C HIS A 384 7.81 0.68 34.19
N LEU A 385 7.78 2.00 34.38
CA LEU A 385 8.01 2.66 35.67
C LEU A 385 6.71 3.28 36.22
N ASP A 386 6.48 3.10 37.51
CA ASP A 386 5.60 3.95 38.30
C ASP A 386 6.44 5.12 38.85
N LEU A 387 6.27 6.31 38.27
CA LEU A 387 7.10 7.49 38.53
C LEU A 387 6.41 8.44 39.52
N THR A 388 7.12 8.83 40.58
CA THR A 388 6.79 10.04 41.34
C THR A 388 7.65 11.20 40.83
N ILE A 389 7.01 12.25 40.32
CA ILE A 389 7.64 13.42 39.71
C ILE A 389 7.52 14.61 40.66
N SER A 390 8.65 15.22 41.02
CA SER A 390 8.73 16.39 41.90
C SER A 390 9.47 17.55 41.21
N PRO A 391 8.90 18.76 41.15
CA PRO A 391 9.57 19.94 40.59
C PRO A 391 10.65 20.47 41.54
N PHE A 392 11.78 20.93 40.97
CA PHE A 392 12.89 21.52 41.71
C PHE A 392 13.65 22.56 40.86
N ILE A 393 14.68 23.20 41.46
CA ILE A 393 15.53 24.19 40.79
C ILE A 393 16.93 23.62 40.59
N TRP A 394 17.40 23.57 39.35
CA TRP A 394 18.74 23.12 38.96
C TRP A 394 19.51 24.30 38.34
N HIS A 395 20.57 24.76 38.99
CA HIS A 395 21.36 25.95 38.60
C HIS A 395 20.49 27.16 38.20
N GLY A 396 19.45 27.46 38.99
CA GLY A 396 18.52 28.58 38.74
C GLY A 396 17.45 28.34 37.68
N ARG A 397 17.46 27.18 36.99
CA ARG A 397 16.43 26.78 36.02
C ARG A 397 15.43 25.83 36.68
N LYS A 398 14.18 25.82 36.20
CA LYS A 398 13.20 24.80 36.61
C LYS A 398 13.57 23.44 36.00
N ALA A 399 13.40 22.39 36.79
CA ALA A 399 13.64 21.00 36.42
C ALA A 399 12.66 20.09 37.20
N VAL A 400 12.61 18.80 36.85
CA VAL A 400 11.91 17.78 37.64
C VAL A 400 12.82 16.61 37.98
N LEU A 401 12.59 16.05 39.16
CA LEU A 401 13.17 14.80 39.63
C LEU A 401 12.08 13.72 39.56
N GLY A 402 12.28 12.70 38.72
CA GLY A 402 11.45 11.51 38.66
C GLY A 402 12.10 10.36 39.42
N VAL A 403 11.40 9.82 40.43
CA VAL A 403 11.79 8.59 41.12
C VAL A 403 10.84 7.48 40.69
N GLY A 404 11.36 6.45 40.04
CA GLY A 404 10.61 5.33 39.47
C GLY A 404 10.68 4.06 40.32
N ASN A 405 9.60 3.27 40.29
CA ASN A 405 9.61 1.87 40.70
C ASN A 405 9.33 0.97 39.47
N ASP A 406 10.07 -0.12 39.29
CA ASP A 406 9.92 -1.01 38.13
C ASP A 406 8.71 -1.93 38.31
N ILE A 407 7.68 -1.70 37.50
CA ILE A 407 6.43 -2.48 37.47
C ILE A 407 6.35 -3.38 36.23
N THR A 408 7.42 -3.54 35.47
CA THR A 408 7.46 -4.30 34.21
C THR A 408 6.94 -5.73 34.38
N ARG A 409 7.36 -6.44 35.44
CA ARG A 409 6.86 -7.79 35.74
C ARG A 409 5.36 -7.81 36.05
N ARG A 410 4.85 -6.79 36.76
CA ARG A 410 3.41 -6.67 37.08
C ARG A 410 2.60 -6.45 35.81
N LYS A 411 3.06 -5.54 34.94
CA LYS A 411 2.43 -5.27 33.64
C LYS A 411 2.51 -6.46 32.68
N GLN A 412 3.63 -7.17 32.62
CA GLN A 412 3.74 -8.39 31.82
C GLN A 412 2.77 -9.49 32.31
N ALA A 413 2.53 -9.62 33.61
CA ALA A 413 1.53 -10.55 34.14
C ALA A 413 0.08 -10.09 33.86
N GLU A 414 -0.23 -8.80 34.05
CA GLU A 414 -1.53 -8.19 33.70
C GLU A 414 -1.85 -8.39 32.20
N GLU A 415 -0.90 -8.07 31.31
CA GLU A 415 -1.07 -8.15 29.86
C GLU A 415 -1.12 -9.60 29.38
N ALA A 416 -0.28 -10.51 29.93
CA ALA A 416 -0.31 -11.93 29.57
C ALA A 416 -1.60 -12.63 30.04
N LEU A 417 -2.16 -12.27 31.20
CA LEU A 417 -3.46 -12.77 31.64
C LEU A 417 -4.57 -12.30 30.69
N LYS A 418 -4.59 -11.01 30.37
CA LYS A 418 -5.56 -10.38 29.45
C LYS A 418 -5.43 -10.88 28.01
N GLU A 419 -4.21 -11.16 27.54
CA GLU A 419 -3.94 -11.77 26.24
C GLU A 419 -4.38 -13.24 26.24
N SER A 420 -4.15 -13.98 27.33
CA SER A 420 -4.64 -15.35 27.52
C SER A 420 -6.19 -15.41 27.51
N GLU A 421 -6.86 -14.54 28.27
CA GLU A 421 -8.33 -14.39 28.23
C GLU A 421 -8.84 -14.03 26.83
N LYS A 422 -8.21 -13.05 26.16
CA LYS A 422 -8.56 -12.64 24.79
C LYS A 422 -8.31 -13.76 23.78
N LYS A 423 -7.28 -14.59 23.99
CA LYS A 423 -6.95 -15.77 23.16
C LYS A 423 -7.99 -16.87 23.35
N TYR A 424 -8.33 -17.24 24.59
CA TYR A 424 -9.36 -18.25 24.84
C TYR A 424 -10.74 -17.80 24.36
N ARG A 425 -11.14 -16.55 24.64
CA ARG A 425 -12.38 -15.98 24.11
C ARG A 425 -12.35 -15.91 22.58
N GLY A 426 -11.24 -15.48 21.99
CA GLY A 426 -11.05 -15.44 20.53
C GLY A 426 -11.22 -16.81 19.89
N ILE A 427 -10.59 -17.86 20.42
CA ILE A 427 -10.77 -19.25 19.95
C ILE A 427 -12.25 -19.66 20.03
N LEU A 428 -12.90 -19.44 21.17
CA LEU A 428 -14.30 -19.81 21.36
C LEU A 428 -15.28 -19.06 20.43
N GLU A 429 -15.07 -17.77 20.16
CA GLU A 429 -15.98 -16.97 19.31
C GLU A 429 -15.73 -17.17 17.79
N THR A 430 -14.48 -17.49 17.40
CA THR A 430 -14.08 -17.68 15.99
C THR A 430 -14.25 -19.10 15.46
N MET A 431 -14.31 -20.12 16.32
CA MET A 431 -14.53 -21.49 15.86
C MET A 431 -15.94 -21.68 15.26
N GLY A 432 -16.03 -22.50 14.21
CA GLY A 432 -17.29 -22.73 13.47
C GLY A 432 -18.31 -23.59 14.21
N GLU A 433 -17.87 -24.37 15.20
CA GLU A 433 -18.73 -25.21 16.04
C GLU A 433 -19.34 -24.38 17.19
N GLY A 434 -20.61 -24.64 17.49
CA GLY A 434 -21.27 -24.03 18.63
C GLY A 434 -20.69 -24.55 19.94
N TYR A 435 -20.48 -23.69 20.92
CA TYR A 435 -20.09 -24.08 22.27
C TYR A 435 -21.02 -23.46 23.28
N TYR A 436 -21.41 -24.26 24.27
CA TYR A 436 -22.26 -23.84 25.37
C TYR A 436 -21.77 -24.44 26.69
N GLU A 437 -22.10 -23.77 27.79
CA GLU A 437 -22.01 -24.34 29.13
C GLU A 437 -23.40 -24.26 29.78
N VAL A 438 -23.70 -25.22 30.65
CA VAL A 438 -24.92 -25.29 31.46
C VAL A 438 -24.58 -25.56 32.92
N ASP A 439 -25.45 -25.13 33.83
CA ASP A 439 -25.47 -25.61 35.21
C ASP A 439 -25.88 -27.10 35.29
N LEU A 440 -25.90 -27.67 36.51
CA LEU A 440 -26.33 -29.06 36.73
C LEU A 440 -27.83 -29.31 36.42
N ASN A 441 -28.65 -28.28 36.23
CA ASN A 441 -30.07 -28.36 35.87
C ASN A 441 -30.29 -28.30 34.35
N GLY A 442 -29.26 -27.97 33.56
CA GLY A 442 -29.33 -27.74 32.12
C GLY A 442 -29.60 -26.28 31.71
N ASN A 443 -29.53 -25.31 32.63
CA ASN A 443 -29.71 -23.88 32.34
C ASN A 443 -28.40 -23.32 31.75
N ILE A 444 -28.48 -22.67 30.60
CA ILE A 444 -27.32 -22.24 29.82
C ILE A 444 -26.60 -21.06 30.48
N THR A 445 -25.36 -21.28 30.93
CA THR A 445 -24.52 -20.30 31.64
C THR A 445 -23.54 -19.56 30.73
N PHE A 446 -23.18 -20.15 29.58
CA PHE A 446 -22.33 -19.54 28.56
C PHE A 446 -22.71 -20.03 27.16
N VAL A 447 -22.53 -19.18 26.14
CA VAL A 447 -22.55 -19.57 24.71
C VAL A 447 -21.54 -18.76 23.91
N ASN A 448 -20.97 -19.36 22.87
CA ASN A 448 -20.26 -18.63 21.81
C ASN A 448 -21.20 -18.10 20.71
N ASP A 449 -20.70 -17.20 19.88
CA ASP A 449 -21.45 -16.62 18.77
C ASP A 449 -21.87 -17.68 17.72
N ALA A 450 -21.12 -18.77 17.58
CA ALA A 450 -21.47 -19.86 16.65
C ALA A 450 -22.71 -20.62 17.09
N ALA A 451 -22.87 -20.93 18.39
CA ALA A 451 -24.08 -21.54 18.93
C ALA A 451 -25.31 -20.63 18.76
N CYS A 452 -25.12 -19.33 18.98
CA CYS A 452 -26.12 -18.28 18.75
C CYS A 452 -26.57 -18.26 17.27
N ARG A 453 -25.62 -18.13 16.33
CA ARG A 453 -25.88 -18.16 14.87
C ARG A 453 -26.56 -19.46 14.42
N MET A 454 -26.17 -20.60 14.99
CA MET A 454 -26.69 -21.92 14.61
C MET A 454 -28.17 -22.09 14.95
N HIS A 455 -28.60 -21.63 16.14
CA HIS A 455 -29.98 -21.76 16.61
C HIS A 455 -30.86 -20.52 16.34
N GLY A 456 -30.28 -19.39 15.91
CA GLY A 456 -31.01 -18.16 15.64
C GLY A 456 -31.38 -17.33 16.87
N TYR A 457 -30.80 -17.63 18.04
CA TYR A 457 -30.98 -16.87 19.28
C TYR A 457 -29.84 -15.88 19.49
N THR A 458 -30.12 -14.73 20.11
CA THR A 458 -29.07 -13.86 20.63
C THR A 458 -28.53 -14.40 21.97
N ARG A 459 -27.28 -14.05 22.32
CA ARG A 459 -26.66 -14.44 23.59
C ARG A 459 -27.51 -14.03 24.82
N GLN A 460 -28.20 -12.89 24.77
CA GLN A 460 -29.06 -12.42 25.87
C GLN A 460 -30.35 -13.24 26.03
N GLU A 461 -30.87 -13.84 24.96
CA GLU A 461 -32.11 -14.63 25.02
C GLU A 461 -31.88 -16.07 25.48
N VAL A 462 -30.71 -16.65 25.17
CA VAL A 462 -30.39 -18.06 25.44
C VAL A 462 -29.70 -18.27 26.79
N ILE A 463 -29.00 -17.27 27.34
CA ILE A 463 -28.42 -17.34 28.69
C ILE A 463 -29.55 -17.42 29.73
N GLY A 464 -29.46 -18.38 30.65
CA GLY A 464 -30.51 -18.72 31.61
C GLY A 464 -31.60 -19.65 31.05
N MET A 465 -31.71 -19.82 29.73
CA MET A 465 -32.67 -20.76 29.14
C MET A 465 -32.23 -22.21 29.42
N ASN A 466 -33.18 -23.11 29.72
CA ASN A 466 -32.86 -24.53 29.86
C ASN A 466 -32.69 -25.18 28.47
N ASN A 467 -31.65 -25.98 28.29
CA ASN A 467 -31.28 -26.56 26.99
C ASN A 467 -32.36 -27.46 26.37
N ARG A 468 -33.31 -27.98 27.16
CA ARG A 468 -34.48 -28.71 26.65
C ARG A 468 -35.42 -27.85 25.78
N ASN A 469 -35.36 -26.52 25.91
CA ASN A 469 -36.25 -25.59 25.21
C ASN A 469 -35.82 -25.29 23.76
N ILE A 470 -34.55 -25.53 23.41
CA ILE A 470 -33.99 -25.30 22.07
C ILE A 470 -33.93 -26.59 21.22
N THR A 471 -34.62 -27.65 21.64
CA THR A 471 -34.50 -28.98 21.03
C THR A 471 -35.81 -29.78 21.11
N THR A 472 -35.89 -30.94 20.44
CA THR A 472 -37.10 -31.78 20.46
C THR A 472 -37.28 -32.49 21.81
N PRO A 473 -38.51 -32.87 22.23
CA PRO A 473 -38.73 -33.63 23.45
C PRO A 473 -37.96 -34.97 23.49
N GLU A 474 -37.78 -35.60 22.33
CA GLU A 474 -37.02 -36.85 22.15
C GLU A 474 -35.52 -36.61 22.32
N THR A 475 -34.98 -35.54 21.72
CA THR A 475 -33.57 -35.14 21.89
C THR A 475 -33.29 -34.69 23.33
N ALA A 476 -34.19 -33.94 23.96
CA ALA A 476 -34.06 -33.50 25.35
C ALA A 476 -33.91 -34.70 26.32
N LYS A 477 -34.69 -35.77 26.12
CA LYS A 477 -34.55 -37.03 26.88
C LYS A 477 -33.18 -37.67 26.67
N LYS A 478 -32.69 -37.76 25.43
CA LYS A 478 -31.36 -38.31 25.11
C LYS A 478 -30.23 -37.49 25.74
N ILE A 479 -30.28 -36.16 25.62
CA ILE A 479 -29.27 -35.26 26.21
C ILE A 479 -29.28 -35.37 27.75
N HIS A 480 -30.46 -35.49 28.37
CA HIS A 480 -30.57 -35.67 29.83
C HIS A 480 -29.96 -37.01 30.31
N GLN A 481 -30.22 -38.12 29.59
CA GLN A 481 -29.56 -39.41 29.86
C GLN A 481 -28.04 -39.33 29.73
N ILE A 482 -27.53 -38.53 28.78
CA ILE A 482 -26.10 -38.34 28.57
C ILE A 482 -25.51 -37.39 29.63
N PHE A 483 -26.24 -36.36 30.10
CA PHE A 483 -25.86 -35.58 31.29
C PHE A 483 -25.74 -36.49 32.53
N GLU A 484 -26.69 -37.40 32.78
CA GLU A 484 -26.54 -38.39 33.85
C GLU A 484 -25.30 -39.28 33.66
N GLN A 485 -25.05 -39.79 32.44
CA GLN A 485 -23.91 -40.66 32.15
C GLN A 485 -22.57 -39.95 32.36
N VAL A 486 -22.42 -38.72 31.84
CA VAL A 486 -21.23 -37.87 32.01
C VAL A 486 -21.06 -37.48 33.48
N TYR A 487 -22.14 -37.19 34.20
CA TYR A 487 -22.08 -36.88 35.63
C TYR A 487 -21.67 -38.10 36.47
N LYS A 488 -22.22 -39.28 36.20
CA LYS A 488 -21.93 -40.53 36.93
C LYS A 488 -20.50 -41.03 36.63
N THR A 489 -20.10 -41.08 35.36
CA THR A 489 -18.81 -41.67 34.93
C THR A 489 -17.64 -40.68 34.95
N GLY A 490 -17.90 -39.38 34.86
CA GLY A 490 -16.86 -38.36 34.71
C GLY A 490 -16.10 -38.39 33.38
N ARG A 491 -16.60 -39.13 32.37
CA ARG A 491 -16.01 -39.22 31.03
C ARG A 491 -16.86 -38.43 30.03
N ARG A 492 -16.22 -37.76 29.06
CA ARG A 492 -16.88 -37.17 27.88
C ARG A 492 -17.72 -38.22 27.16
N ALA A 493 -18.90 -37.82 26.70
CA ALA A 493 -19.77 -38.62 25.84
C ALA A 493 -20.13 -37.82 24.58
N THR A 494 -20.18 -38.50 23.43
CA THR A 494 -20.69 -37.93 22.19
C THR A 494 -22.10 -38.47 21.96
N THR A 495 -23.06 -37.59 21.73
CA THR A 495 -24.43 -37.96 21.33
C THR A 495 -24.41 -38.53 19.92
N SER A 496 -25.27 -39.49 19.60
CA SER A 496 -25.61 -39.75 18.20
C SER A 496 -26.26 -38.54 17.54
N GLU A 497 -26.16 -38.47 16.22
CA GLU A 497 -26.78 -37.44 15.37
C GLU A 497 -28.26 -37.24 15.72
N HIS A 498 -28.70 -35.99 15.90
CA HIS A 498 -30.07 -35.69 16.30
C HIS A 498 -30.57 -34.35 15.77
N GLU A 499 -31.90 -34.21 15.72
CA GLU A 499 -32.56 -32.96 15.39
C GLU A 499 -32.61 -32.01 16.60
N THR A 500 -32.40 -30.73 16.35
CA THR A 500 -32.62 -29.63 17.29
C THR A 500 -33.39 -28.49 16.61
N ILE A 501 -33.94 -27.55 17.39
CA ILE A 501 -34.94 -26.58 16.91
C ILE A 501 -34.38 -25.15 16.98
N ARG A 502 -34.45 -24.42 15.87
CA ARG A 502 -34.12 -23.00 15.81
C ARG A 502 -35.25 -22.11 16.33
N LYS A 503 -34.93 -20.85 16.63
CA LYS A 503 -35.89 -19.79 17.03
C LYS A 503 -37.04 -19.57 16.02
N ASP A 504 -36.79 -19.82 14.73
CA ASP A 504 -37.80 -19.73 13.65
C ASP A 504 -38.65 -21.01 13.50
N GLY A 505 -38.47 -22.01 14.36
CA GLY A 505 -39.12 -23.32 14.29
C GLY A 505 -38.48 -24.30 13.30
N SER A 506 -37.47 -23.88 12.52
CA SER A 506 -36.78 -24.79 11.59
C SER A 506 -35.93 -25.81 12.34
N LYS A 507 -35.93 -27.05 11.83
CA LYS A 507 -35.09 -28.13 12.35
C LYS A 507 -33.72 -28.13 11.69
N ILE A 508 -32.69 -28.49 12.45
CA ILE A 508 -31.35 -28.80 11.94
C ILE A 508 -30.81 -30.07 12.58
N TRP A 509 -29.96 -30.77 11.82
CA TRP A 509 -29.21 -31.93 12.30
C TRP A 509 -27.90 -31.48 12.96
N ILE A 510 -27.71 -31.91 14.20
CA ILE A 510 -26.50 -31.64 14.97
C ILE A 510 -25.90 -32.93 15.54
N GLU A 511 -24.58 -32.91 15.71
CA GLU A 511 -23.82 -33.80 16.58
C GLU A 511 -23.37 -32.99 17.80
N THR A 512 -23.56 -33.53 19.02
CA THR A 512 -23.13 -32.86 20.26
C THR A 512 -22.12 -33.71 21.02
N SER A 513 -21.02 -33.11 21.43
CA SER A 513 -20.03 -33.69 22.36
C SER A 513 -20.14 -33.02 23.72
N ILE A 514 -20.37 -33.79 24.78
CA ILE A 514 -20.64 -33.29 26.14
C ILE A 514 -19.56 -33.75 27.12
N ASP A 515 -19.04 -32.82 27.91
CA ASP A 515 -18.02 -33.03 28.94
C ASP A 515 -18.40 -32.33 30.26
N LEU A 516 -17.78 -32.73 31.37
CA LEU A 516 -18.17 -32.33 32.72
C LEU A 516 -17.40 -31.08 33.20
N CYS A 517 -18.12 -30.04 33.64
CA CYS A 517 -17.49 -28.87 34.25
C CYS A 517 -17.22 -29.09 35.74
N ARG A 518 -16.09 -28.54 36.21
CA ARG A 518 -15.64 -28.59 37.60
C ARG A 518 -15.05 -27.25 38.02
N ASP A 519 -15.18 -26.92 39.29
CA ASP A 519 -14.45 -25.79 39.90
C ASP A 519 -13.01 -26.16 40.28
N THR A 520 -12.27 -25.19 40.83
CA THR A 520 -10.88 -25.34 41.29
C THR A 520 -10.72 -26.30 42.48
N SER A 521 -11.80 -26.72 43.14
CA SER A 521 -11.80 -27.79 44.15
C SER A 521 -12.07 -29.18 43.57
N GLY A 522 -12.33 -29.29 42.26
CA GLY A 522 -12.68 -30.52 41.57
C GLY A 522 -14.16 -30.94 41.69
N LYS A 523 -14.95 -30.19 42.46
CA LYS A 523 -16.41 -30.33 42.59
C LYS A 523 -17.08 -30.07 41.24
N LYS A 524 -18.10 -30.87 40.93
CA LYS A 524 -18.87 -30.79 39.68
C LYS A 524 -19.79 -29.58 39.71
N THR A 525 -19.75 -28.74 38.68
CA THR A 525 -20.51 -27.47 38.63
C THR A 525 -21.54 -27.39 37.50
N GLY A 526 -21.41 -28.24 36.48
CA GLY A 526 -22.24 -28.18 35.28
C GLY A 526 -21.71 -29.07 34.17
N PHE A 527 -22.12 -28.77 32.93
CA PHE A 527 -21.63 -29.45 31.73
C PHE A 527 -21.24 -28.42 30.66
N LYS A 528 -20.30 -28.77 29.80
CA LYS A 528 -19.96 -28.01 28.58
C LYS A 528 -20.20 -28.89 27.37
N GLY A 529 -20.69 -28.30 26.29
CA GLY A 529 -20.99 -29.00 25.06
C GLY A 529 -20.46 -28.29 23.83
N ILE A 530 -19.94 -29.07 22.89
CA ILE A 530 -19.64 -28.64 21.52
C ILE A 530 -20.73 -29.20 20.61
N ILE A 531 -21.37 -28.33 19.82
CA ILE A 531 -22.42 -28.64 18.86
C ILE A 531 -21.87 -28.41 17.45
N ARG A 532 -21.88 -29.44 16.62
CA ARG A 532 -21.53 -29.38 15.20
C ARG A 532 -22.79 -29.49 14.36
N ASN A 533 -23.05 -28.52 13.50
CA ASN A 533 -24.11 -28.63 12.50
C ASN A 533 -23.64 -29.57 11.38
N ILE A 534 -24.42 -30.62 11.11
CA ILE A 534 -24.15 -31.65 10.09
C ILE A 534 -25.22 -31.66 8.99
N THR A 535 -26.14 -30.68 8.98
CA THR A 535 -27.25 -30.60 8.02
C THR A 535 -26.76 -30.55 6.56
N GLU A 536 -25.69 -29.82 6.28
CA GLU A 536 -25.07 -29.78 4.95
C GLU A 536 -24.46 -31.14 4.57
N GLN A 537 -23.78 -31.82 5.50
CA GLN A 537 -23.22 -33.16 5.27
C GLN A 537 -24.33 -34.19 4.99
N LYS A 538 -25.46 -34.12 5.70
CA LYS A 538 -26.64 -34.94 5.42
C LYS A 538 -27.25 -34.63 4.05
N LEU A 539 -27.37 -33.35 3.70
CA LEU A 539 -27.88 -32.93 2.39
C LEU A 539 -26.97 -33.39 1.25
N VAL A 540 -25.64 -33.34 1.42
CA VAL A 540 -24.68 -33.85 0.43
C VAL A 540 -24.74 -35.38 0.32
N GLN A 541 -24.86 -36.11 1.44
CA GLN A 541 -25.02 -37.57 1.43
C GLN A 541 -26.32 -38.00 0.74
N GLU A 542 -27.44 -37.34 1.04
CA GLU A 542 -28.73 -37.63 0.41
C GLU A 542 -28.75 -37.20 -1.07
N ASN A 543 -28.21 -36.03 -1.42
CA ASN A 543 -28.07 -35.62 -2.82
C ASN A 543 -27.18 -36.58 -3.63
N LEU A 544 -26.11 -37.11 -3.03
CA LEU A 544 -25.27 -38.14 -3.67
C LEU A 544 -26.05 -39.45 -3.84
N ARG A 545 -26.77 -39.91 -2.81
CA ARG A 545 -27.62 -41.11 -2.88
C ARG A 545 -28.71 -40.96 -3.96
N GLN A 546 -29.42 -39.84 -3.98
CA GLN A 546 -30.41 -39.50 -5.00
C GLN A 546 -29.77 -39.40 -6.39
N SER A 547 -28.57 -38.84 -6.52
CA SER A 547 -27.86 -38.79 -7.81
C SER A 547 -27.41 -40.17 -8.28
N GLU A 548 -26.96 -41.06 -7.39
CA GLU A 548 -26.64 -42.45 -7.74
C GLU A 548 -27.89 -43.25 -8.10
N GLU A 549 -28.99 -43.11 -7.35
CA GLU A 549 -30.25 -43.80 -7.61
C GLU A 549 -30.89 -43.32 -8.92
N ASN A 550 -30.90 -42.02 -9.19
CA ASN A 550 -31.38 -41.47 -10.47
C ASN A 550 -30.46 -41.86 -11.64
N PHE A 551 -29.14 -41.92 -11.44
CA PHE A 551 -28.20 -42.38 -12.49
C PHE A 551 -28.38 -43.86 -12.80
N ARG A 552 -28.48 -44.73 -11.78
CA ARG A 552 -28.77 -46.17 -11.98
C ARG A 552 -30.10 -46.36 -12.67
N ARG A 553 -31.17 -45.72 -12.17
CA ARG A 553 -32.51 -45.77 -12.76
C ARG A 553 -32.52 -45.34 -14.23
N SER A 554 -31.82 -44.26 -14.57
CA SER A 554 -31.66 -43.78 -15.96
C SER A 554 -30.96 -44.78 -16.90
N LEU A 555 -30.14 -45.69 -16.38
CA LEU A 555 -29.56 -46.79 -17.15
C LEU A 555 -30.45 -48.04 -17.15
N ASP A 556 -30.98 -48.42 -15.99
CA ASP A 556 -31.75 -49.66 -15.77
C ASP A 556 -33.14 -49.62 -16.44
N GLU A 557 -33.86 -48.50 -16.31
CA GLU A 557 -35.19 -48.25 -16.92
C GLU A 557 -35.11 -47.70 -18.35
N SER A 558 -33.91 -47.56 -18.93
CA SER A 558 -33.76 -47.07 -20.31
C SER A 558 -34.42 -48.04 -21.30
N PRO A 559 -35.30 -47.57 -22.22
CA PRO A 559 -35.90 -48.41 -23.26
C PRO A 559 -34.90 -48.84 -24.34
N LEU A 560 -33.71 -48.24 -24.35
CA LEU A 560 -32.58 -48.69 -25.16
C LEU A 560 -31.80 -49.76 -24.39
N GLY A 561 -31.34 -50.79 -25.09
CA GLY A 561 -30.44 -51.76 -24.47
C GLY A 561 -29.10 -51.12 -24.16
N ILE A 562 -28.66 -51.09 -22.90
CA ILE A 562 -27.38 -50.51 -22.48
C ILE A 562 -26.48 -51.61 -21.91
N ARG A 563 -25.26 -51.72 -22.44
CA ARG A 563 -24.19 -52.55 -21.89
C ARG A 563 -22.95 -51.73 -21.62
N ILE A 564 -22.20 -52.08 -20.59
CA ILE A 564 -20.82 -51.62 -20.40
C ILE A 564 -19.91 -52.84 -20.56
N VAL A 565 -18.93 -52.72 -21.45
CA VAL A 565 -18.02 -53.81 -21.82
C VAL A 565 -16.56 -53.40 -21.66
N THR A 566 -15.71 -54.38 -21.37
CA THR A 566 -14.26 -54.21 -21.33
C THR A 566 -13.65 -54.06 -22.73
N ALA A 567 -12.36 -53.70 -22.79
CA ALA A 567 -11.59 -53.67 -24.03
C ALA A 567 -11.55 -55.04 -24.75
N ASP A 568 -11.47 -56.15 -24.01
CA ASP A 568 -11.55 -57.51 -24.55
C ASP A 568 -12.98 -57.91 -24.98
N GLY A 569 -14.01 -57.21 -24.51
CA GLY A 569 -15.41 -57.36 -24.90
C GLY A 569 -16.33 -58.07 -23.90
N LYS A 570 -15.85 -58.37 -22.68
CA LYS A 570 -16.65 -58.94 -21.58
C LYS A 570 -17.67 -57.92 -21.05
N THR A 571 -18.92 -58.36 -20.85
CA THR A 571 -19.96 -57.50 -20.26
C THR A 571 -19.76 -57.36 -18.75
N ILE A 572 -19.67 -56.12 -18.27
CA ILE A 572 -19.59 -55.73 -16.85
C ILE A 572 -21.00 -55.41 -16.31
N TYR A 573 -21.76 -54.62 -17.06
CA TYR A 573 -23.12 -54.18 -16.76
C TYR A 573 -24.01 -54.34 -18.00
N ALA A 574 -25.28 -54.66 -17.76
CA ALA A 574 -26.33 -54.79 -18.77
C ALA A 574 -27.66 -54.40 -18.10
N ASN A 575 -28.39 -53.45 -18.68
CA ASN A 575 -29.72 -53.08 -18.19
C ASN A 575 -30.77 -54.15 -18.54
N GLN A 576 -32.02 -53.99 -18.07
CA GLN A 576 -33.06 -54.98 -18.36
C GLN A 576 -33.40 -55.03 -19.87
N ALA A 577 -33.49 -53.87 -20.53
CA ALA A 577 -33.84 -53.80 -21.95
C ALA A 577 -32.90 -54.62 -22.86
N ILE A 578 -31.58 -54.62 -22.64
CA ILE A 578 -30.68 -55.44 -23.47
C ILE A 578 -30.77 -56.94 -23.15
N LEU A 579 -31.13 -57.31 -21.92
CA LEU A 579 -31.37 -58.70 -21.53
C LEU A 579 -32.64 -59.22 -22.22
N ASP A 580 -33.71 -58.42 -22.25
CA ASP A 580 -34.96 -58.72 -22.94
C ASP A 580 -34.78 -58.74 -24.47
N ILE A 581 -33.99 -57.83 -25.03
CA ILE A 581 -33.63 -57.81 -26.47
C ILE A 581 -32.95 -59.12 -26.88
N TYR A 582 -32.06 -59.70 -26.06
CA TYR A 582 -31.44 -61.02 -26.34
C TYR A 582 -32.28 -62.23 -25.86
N GLY A 583 -33.24 -62.03 -24.94
CA GLY A 583 -34.07 -63.09 -24.35
C GLY A 583 -33.41 -63.84 -23.17
N TYR A 584 -32.56 -63.19 -22.38
CA TYR A 584 -31.94 -63.76 -21.17
C TYR A 584 -32.50 -63.12 -19.89
N LYS A 585 -32.51 -63.84 -18.76
CA LYS A 585 -32.93 -63.26 -17.48
C LYS A 585 -31.82 -62.52 -16.72
N THR A 586 -30.54 -62.80 -17.00
CA THR A 586 -29.41 -62.22 -16.28
C THR A 586 -28.21 -61.96 -17.19
N ILE A 587 -27.34 -61.03 -16.77
CA ILE A 587 -26.03 -60.81 -17.39
C ILE A 587 -25.15 -62.08 -17.37
N GLU A 588 -25.36 -62.99 -16.43
CA GLU A 588 -24.65 -64.28 -16.39
C GLU A 588 -25.08 -65.23 -17.51
N GLU A 589 -26.39 -65.43 -17.72
CA GLU A 589 -26.87 -66.26 -18.84
C GLU A 589 -26.38 -65.71 -20.18
N LEU A 590 -26.46 -64.39 -20.35
CA LEU A 590 -25.94 -63.69 -21.52
C LEU A 590 -24.44 -63.98 -21.67
N ASN A 591 -23.63 -63.78 -20.62
CA ASN A 591 -22.18 -63.98 -20.68
C ASN A 591 -21.77 -65.45 -20.88
N LYS A 592 -22.51 -66.42 -20.31
CA LYS A 592 -22.27 -67.87 -20.46
C LYS A 592 -22.50 -68.37 -21.90
N THR A 593 -23.36 -67.71 -22.69
CA THR A 593 -23.59 -68.10 -24.09
C THR A 593 -22.42 -67.68 -25.00
N PRO A 594 -21.81 -68.56 -25.83
CA PRO A 594 -20.74 -68.17 -26.75
C PRO A 594 -21.16 -67.06 -27.73
N LEU A 595 -20.29 -66.06 -27.96
CA LEU A 595 -20.62 -64.90 -28.81
C LEU A 595 -21.08 -65.29 -30.22
N LYS A 596 -20.50 -66.33 -30.84
CA LYS A 596 -20.90 -66.84 -32.17
C LYS A 596 -22.36 -67.31 -32.23
N LYS A 597 -23.00 -67.63 -31.09
CA LYS A 597 -24.42 -68.01 -31.01
C LYS A 597 -25.38 -66.83 -30.77
N ARG A 598 -24.86 -65.60 -30.58
CA ARG A 598 -25.66 -64.39 -30.29
C ARG A 598 -25.83 -63.47 -31.50
N TYR A 599 -25.23 -63.79 -32.64
CA TYR A 599 -25.27 -63.02 -33.88
C TYR A 599 -25.60 -63.95 -35.06
N THR A 600 -26.12 -63.36 -36.13
CA THR A 600 -26.10 -64.01 -37.46
C THR A 600 -24.66 -64.27 -37.93
N PRO A 601 -24.42 -65.20 -38.87
CA PRO A 601 -23.08 -65.47 -39.39
C PRO A 601 -22.37 -64.22 -39.92
N GLU A 602 -23.10 -63.39 -40.65
CA GLU A 602 -22.66 -62.10 -41.22
C GLU A 602 -22.25 -61.12 -40.11
N SER A 603 -23.17 -60.76 -39.21
CA SER A 603 -22.86 -59.80 -38.13
C SER A 603 -21.81 -60.32 -37.14
N TYR A 604 -21.59 -61.64 -37.05
CA TYR A 604 -20.47 -62.20 -36.32
C TYR A 604 -19.12 -61.96 -37.03
N ALA A 605 -19.06 -62.10 -38.36
CA ALA A 605 -17.87 -61.76 -39.15
C ALA A 605 -17.53 -60.26 -39.01
N ASP A 606 -18.52 -59.37 -39.12
CA ASP A 606 -18.36 -57.93 -38.92
C ASP A 606 -17.89 -57.59 -37.49
N TYR A 607 -18.41 -58.30 -36.49
CA TYR A 607 -17.95 -58.17 -35.10
C TYR A 607 -16.45 -58.53 -34.96
N LEU A 608 -15.99 -59.59 -35.63
CA LEU A 608 -14.58 -59.97 -35.65
C LEU A 608 -13.71 -58.95 -36.40
N ALA A 609 -14.14 -58.46 -37.57
CA ALA A 609 -13.43 -57.41 -38.31
C ALA A 609 -13.30 -56.13 -37.48
N ARG A 610 -14.40 -55.65 -36.89
CA ARG A 610 -14.40 -54.50 -35.97
C ARG A 610 -13.54 -54.75 -34.72
N LYS A 611 -13.42 -55.99 -34.21
CA LYS A 611 -12.52 -56.33 -33.10
C LYS A 611 -11.04 -56.32 -33.53
N ALA A 612 -10.72 -56.82 -34.73
CA ALA A 612 -9.36 -56.81 -35.26
C ALA A 612 -8.81 -55.38 -35.42
N LEU A 613 -9.62 -54.45 -35.96
CA LEU A 613 -9.24 -53.03 -36.06
C LEU A 613 -8.89 -52.42 -34.70
N ARG A 614 -9.76 -52.62 -33.68
CA ARG A 614 -9.52 -52.12 -32.31
C ARG A 614 -8.25 -52.72 -31.68
N ASN A 615 -7.99 -54.01 -31.91
CA ASN A 615 -6.77 -54.67 -31.42
C ASN A 615 -5.50 -54.11 -32.10
N GLN A 616 -5.60 -53.55 -33.30
CA GLN A 616 -4.52 -52.85 -34.01
C GLN A 616 -4.42 -51.35 -33.64
N GLY A 617 -5.22 -50.86 -32.68
CA GLY A 617 -5.28 -49.43 -32.33
C GLY A 617 -5.91 -48.54 -33.41
N LYS A 618 -6.51 -49.12 -34.45
CA LYS A 618 -7.17 -48.39 -35.53
C LYS A 618 -8.60 -48.02 -35.14
N GLU A 619 -9.09 -46.92 -35.70
CA GLU A 619 -10.49 -46.55 -35.55
C GLU A 619 -11.42 -47.66 -36.08
N SER A 620 -12.56 -47.78 -35.42
CA SER A 620 -13.59 -48.79 -35.68
C SER A 620 -14.92 -48.06 -35.53
N PRO A 621 -15.89 -48.24 -36.46
CA PRO A 621 -17.14 -47.49 -36.45
C PRO A 621 -17.77 -47.42 -35.06
N THR A 622 -18.05 -46.21 -34.60
CA THR A 622 -18.74 -45.93 -33.34
C THR A 622 -20.22 -46.31 -33.45
N GLU A 623 -20.80 -46.20 -34.64
CA GLU A 623 -22.18 -46.59 -34.94
C GLU A 623 -22.20 -47.63 -36.06
N TYR A 624 -23.04 -48.67 -35.90
CA TYR A 624 -23.23 -49.73 -36.89
C TYR A 624 -24.47 -50.57 -36.60
N GLU A 625 -25.09 -51.15 -37.62
CA GLU A 625 -26.12 -52.18 -37.44
C GLU A 625 -25.51 -53.55 -37.09
N ILE A 626 -26.31 -54.37 -36.40
CA ILE A 626 -26.10 -55.81 -36.17
C ILE A 626 -27.42 -56.58 -36.24
N ASN A 627 -27.36 -57.78 -36.82
CA ASN A 627 -28.43 -58.76 -36.75
C ASN A 627 -28.07 -59.79 -35.66
N ILE A 628 -28.73 -59.70 -34.50
CA ILE A 628 -28.56 -60.63 -33.38
C ILE A 628 -29.48 -61.85 -33.50
N VAL A 629 -29.13 -62.92 -32.81
CA VAL A 629 -29.99 -64.09 -32.61
C VAL A 629 -30.36 -64.18 -31.12
N ARG A 630 -31.65 -64.22 -30.84
CA ARG A 630 -32.22 -64.36 -29.49
C ARG A 630 -32.12 -65.79 -28.97
N LYS A 631 -32.31 -65.97 -27.65
CA LYS A 631 -32.34 -67.29 -26.97
C LYS A 631 -33.39 -68.27 -27.56
N ASN A 632 -34.46 -67.76 -28.17
CA ASN A 632 -35.52 -68.53 -28.86
C ASN A 632 -35.27 -68.75 -30.37
N GLY A 633 -34.13 -68.27 -30.92
CA GLY A 633 -33.82 -68.34 -32.36
C GLY A 633 -34.35 -67.17 -33.21
N GLU A 634 -35.14 -66.26 -32.64
CA GLU A 634 -35.65 -65.07 -33.32
C GLU A 634 -34.50 -64.10 -33.68
N ILE A 635 -34.53 -63.54 -34.89
CA ILE A 635 -33.55 -62.52 -35.31
C ILE A 635 -34.05 -61.13 -34.92
N ARG A 636 -33.16 -60.29 -34.38
CA ARG A 636 -33.42 -58.86 -34.16
C ARG A 636 -32.35 -57.98 -34.80
N ASN A 637 -32.80 -56.88 -35.39
CA ASN A 637 -31.99 -55.87 -36.05
C ASN A 637 -31.76 -54.75 -35.04
N LEU A 638 -30.51 -54.53 -34.63
CA LEU A 638 -30.16 -53.49 -33.66
C LEU A 638 -29.21 -52.48 -34.29
N GLN A 639 -29.52 -51.19 -34.13
CA GLN A 639 -28.57 -50.11 -34.32
C GLN A 639 -27.73 -50.00 -33.05
N ALA A 640 -26.40 -50.12 -33.15
CA ALA A 640 -25.49 -50.17 -32.01
C ALA A 640 -24.53 -48.96 -32.02
N PHE A 641 -24.59 -48.15 -30.96
CA PHE A 641 -23.68 -47.02 -30.74
C PHE A 641 -22.70 -47.33 -29.59
N ARG A 642 -21.39 -47.19 -29.84
CA ARG A 642 -20.29 -47.54 -28.92
C ARG A 642 -19.41 -46.33 -28.62
N LYS A 643 -19.27 -46.00 -27.34
CA LYS A 643 -18.47 -44.86 -26.84
C LYS A 643 -17.49 -45.30 -25.74
N GLU A 644 -16.30 -44.72 -25.70
CA GLU A 644 -15.38 -44.88 -24.56
C GLU A 644 -15.89 -44.09 -23.34
N ILE A 645 -15.84 -44.71 -22.16
CA ILE A 645 -16.21 -44.10 -20.88
C ILE A 645 -15.17 -44.47 -19.80
N VAL A 646 -15.10 -43.68 -18.73
CA VAL A 646 -14.42 -44.08 -17.49
C VAL A 646 -15.44 -44.75 -16.59
N TRP A 647 -15.17 -45.99 -16.17
CA TRP A 647 -16.03 -46.76 -15.27
C TRP A 647 -15.17 -47.58 -14.31
N ASN A 648 -15.48 -47.51 -13.01
CA ASN A 648 -14.66 -48.05 -11.91
C ASN A 648 -13.16 -47.66 -12.04
N GLY A 649 -12.89 -46.39 -12.36
CA GLY A 649 -11.55 -45.83 -12.51
C GLY A 649 -10.75 -46.34 -13.72
N LYS A 650 -11.36 -47.11 -14.62
CA LYS A 650 -10.70 -47.71 -15.80
C LYS A 650 -11.40 -47.27 -17.08
N LYS A 651 -10.66 -47.24 -18.20
CA LYS A 651 -11.26 -47.10 -19.54
C LYS A 651 -12.10 -48.34 -19.84
N GLN A 652 -13.38 -48.13 -20.09
CA GLN A 652 -14.37 -49.14 -20.51
C GLN A 652 -15.16 -48.59 -21.70
N PHE A 653 -16.10 -49.36 -22.23
CA PHE A 653 -16.92 -48.92 -23.36
C PHE A 653 -18.41 -49.11 -23.07
N GLN A 654 -19.18 -48.04 -23.19
CA GLN A 654 -20.63 -48.12 -23.23
C GLN A 654 -21.05 -48.54 -24.64
N VAL A 655 -22.01 -49.45 -24.75
CA VAL A 655 -22.69 -49.79 -26.00
C VAL A 655 -24.19 -49.68 -25.78
N ILE A 656 -24.83 -48.82 -26.56
CA ILE A 656 -26.27 -48.58 -26.56
C ILE A 656 -26.85 -49.25 -27.81
N TYR A 657 -27.98 -49.93 -27.67
CA TYR A 657 -28.64 -50.70 -28.71
C TYR A 657 -30.10 -50.25 -28.86
N HIS A 658 -30.49 -49.88 -30.07
CA HIS A 658 -31.88 -49.57 -30.43
C HIS A 658 -32.44 -50.70 -31.29
N ASP A 659 -33.57 -51.32 -30.89
CA ASP A 659 -34.24 -52.40 -31.64
C ASP A 659 -35.09 -51.79 -32.77
N ILE A 660 -34.57 -51.87 -33.99
CA ILE A 660 -35.18 -51.33 -35.21
C ILE A 660 -35.97 -52.39 -36.00
N THR A 661 -36.16 -53.61 -35.47
CA THR A 661 -36.93 -54.66 -36.18
C THR A 661 -38.37 -54.23 -36.45
N LYS A 662 -39.03 -53.51 -35.54
CA LYS A 662 -40.38 -52.96 -35.79
C LYS A 662 -40.39 -51.92 -36.93
N GLN A 663 -39.37 -51.07 -36.98
CA GLN A 663 -39.23 -50.05 -38.02
C GLN A 663 -39.01 -50.71 -39.39
N LYS A 664 -38.01 -51.59 -39.52
CA LYS A 664 -37.73 -52.29 -40.80
C LYS A 664 -38.88 -53.19 -41.28
N ALA A 665 -39.66 -53.74 -40.35
CA ALA A 665 -40.91 -54.44 -40.70
C ALA A 665 -41.99 -53.49 -41.24
N ALA A 666 -42.15 -52.31 -40.65
CA ALA A 666 -43.12 -51.30 -41.10
C ALA A 666 -42.72 -50.67 -42.43
N GLU A 667 -41.44 -50.33 -42.64
CA GLU A 667 -40.90 -49.82 -43.90
C GLU A 667 -41.13 -50.82 -45.04
N LYS A 668 -40.83 -52.10 -44.81
CA LYS A 668 -41.06 -53.16 -45.79
C LYS A 668 -42.55 -53.39 -46.07
N ALA A 669 -43.41 -53.31 -45.06
CA ALA A 669 -44.86 -53.43 -45.23
C ALA A 669 -45.46 -52.23 -46.00
N LEU A 670 -44.94 -51.01 -45.79
CA LEU A 670 -45.32 -49.82 -46.54
C LEU A 670 -44.94 -49.99 -48.02
N GLN A 671 -43.68 -50.34 -48.33
CA GLN A 671 -43.23 -50.60 -49.69
C GLN A 671 -44.10 -51.65 -50.40
N GLN A 672 -44.35 -52.79 -49.74
CA GLN A 672 -45.23 -53.84 -50.29
C GLN A 672 -46.66 -53.36 -50.53
N SER A 673 -47.17 -52.42 -49.72
CA SER A 673 -48.49 -51.83 -49.95
C SER A 673 -48.50 -50.84 -51.12
N GLU A 674 -47.45 -50.04 -51.29
CA GLU A 674 -47.32 -49.12 -52.44
C GLU A 674 -47.20 -49.88 -53.76
N GLU A 675 -46.38 -50.92 -53.80
CA GLU A 675 -46.24 -51.82 -54.95
C GLU A 675 -47.59 -52.49 -55.29
N LYS A 676 -48.33 -52.95 -54.29
CA LYS A 676 -49.68 -53.51 -54.46
C LYS A 676 -50.68 -52.50 -55.03
N TYR A 677 -50.75 -51.28 -54.50
CA TYR A 677 -51.69 -50.26 -55.00
C TYR A 677 -51.35 -49.81 -56.43
N ARG A 678 -50.06 -49.66 -56.75
CA ARG A 678 -49.61 -49.34 -58.11
C ARG A 678 -50.06 -50.42 -59.10
N THR A 679 -49.77 -51.69 -58.77
CA THR A 679 -50.11 -52.84 -59.62
C THR A 679 -51.61 -52.89 -59.91
N ILE A 680 -52.46 -52.71 -58.89
CA ILE A 680 -53.93 -52.74 -59.04
C ILE A 680 -54.42 -51.62 -59.97
N LEU A 681 -53.89 -50.41 -59.86
CA LEU A 681 -54.29 -49.29 -60.72
C LEU A 681 -53.86 -49.51 -62.17
N GLU A 682 -52.64 -50.01 -62.40
CA GLU A 682 -52.05 -50.23 -63.73
C GLU A 682 -52.71 -51.39 -64.49
N THR A 683 -53.10 -52.48 -63.80
CA THR A 683 -53.74 -53.65 -64.43
C THR A 683 -55.27 -53.55 -64.57
N MET A 684 -55.93 -52.56 -63.97
CA MET A 684 -57.38 -52.41 -64.06
C MET A 684 -57.85 -52.16 -65.50
N GLU A 685 -58.90 -52.88 -65.92
CA GLU A 685 -59.51 -52.72 -67.26
C GLU A 685 -60.36 -51.45 -67.35
N GLU A 686 -61.04 -51.09 -66.26
CA GLU A 686 -61.78 -49.83 -66.13
C GLU A 686 -60.83 -48.64 -65.88
N GLY A 687 -61.19 -47.49 -66.43
CA GLY A 687 -60.40 -46.26 -66.33
C GLY A 687 -60.57 -45.58 -64.97
N TYR A 688 -59.52 -45.47 -64.17
CA TYR A 688 -59.49 -44.59 -62.99
C TYR A 688 -58.88 -43.24 -63.32
N TYR A 689 -59.58 -42.16 -63.01
CA TYR A 689 -59.09 -40.78 -63.16
C TYR A 689 -59.28 -39.94 -61.90
N GLU A 690 -58.43 -38.93 -61.73
CA GLU A 690 -58.64 -37.83 -60.80
C GLU A 690 -58.57 -36.49 -61.53
N VAL A 691 -59.35 -35.51 -61.08
CA VAL A 691 -59.38 -34.14 -61.58
C VAL A 691 -59.28 -33.14 -60.42
N ASP A 692 -58.81 -31.93 -60.73
CA ASP A 692 -58.89 -30.77 -59.82
C ASP A 692 -60.33 -30.21 -59.71
N LEU A 693 -60.51 -29.12 -58.96
CA LEU A 693 -61.81 -28.45 -58.80
C LEU A 693 -62.30 -27.71 -60.05
N ALA A 694 -61.45 -27.49 -61.06
CA ALA A 694 -61.85 -26.93 -62.36
C ALA A 694 -62.21 -28.01 -63.39
N GLY A 695 -61.96 -29.29 -63.07
CA GLY A 695 -62.20 -30.44 -63.94
C GLY A 695 -61.02 -30.80 -64.85
N ASN A 696 -59.80 -30.31 -64.54
CA ASN A 696 -58.58 -30.66 -65.26
C ASN A 696 -58.00 -31.97 -64.70
N ILE A 697 -57.61 -32.90 -65.56
CA ILE A 697 -57.17 -34.25 -65.19
C ILE A 697 -55.80 -34.20 -64.49
N THR A 698 -55.74 -34.62 -63.22
CA THR A 698 -54.52 -34.65 -62.40
C THR A 698 -53.90 -36.04 -62.28
N PHE A 699 -54.67 -37.10 -62.52
CA PHE A 699 -54.17 -38.49 -62.53
C PHE A 699 -55.01 -39.36 -63.47
N VAL A 700 -54.37 -40.35 -64.10
CA VAL A 700 -55.03 -41.42 -64.89
C VAL A 700 -54.29 -42.73 -64.73
N ASN A 701 -55.02 -43.85 -64.68
CA ASN A 701 -54.46 -45.17 -64.98
C ASN A 701 -54.38 -45.42 -66.50
N ASP A 702 -53.80 -46.56 -66.89
CA ASP A 702 -53.56 -46.89 -68.30
C ASP A 702 -54.87 -47.14 -69.08
N ALA A 703 -55.94 -47.58 -68.40
CA ALA A 703 -57.24 -47.77 -69.02
C ALA A 703 -57.88 -46.46 -69.51
N VAL A 704 -57.78 -45.34 -68.76
CA VAL A 704 -58.29 -44.05 -69.25
C VAL A 704 -57.55 -43.61 -70.53
N CYS A 705 -56.25 -43.83 -70.59
CA CYS A 705 -55.43 -43.57 -71.78
C CYS A 705 -55.92 -44.39 -72.99
N ARG A 706 -56.17 -45.70 -72.80
CA ARG A 706 -56.75 -46.58 -73.83
C ARG A 706 -58.15 -46.12 -74.27
N ILE A 707 -59.04 -45.83 -73.31
CA ILE A 707 -60.44 -45.44 -73.57
C ILE A 707 -60.51 -44.14 -74.38
N ASN A 708 -59.66 -43.15 -74.10
CA ASN A 708 -59.70 -41.82 -74.76
C ASN A 708 -58.74 -41.70 -75.97
N GLY A 709 -57.80 -42.63 -76.16
CA GLY A 709 -56.83 -42.62 -77.26
C GLY A 709 -55.66 -41.64 -77.09
N TYR A 710 -55.40 -41.16 -75.87
CA TYR A 710 -54.30 -40.22 -75.57
C TYR A 710 -53.20 -40.89 -74.73
N TYR A 711 -51.95 -40.48 -74.91
CA TYR A 711 -50.89 -40.86 -73.98
C TYR A 711 -51.07 -40.13 -72.63
N ARG A 712 -50.60 -40.74 -71.52
CA ARG A 712 -50.70 -40.15 -70.16
C ARG A 712 -50.22 -38.69 -70.10
N GLN A 713 -49.13 -38.36 -70.79
CA GLN A 713 -48.56 -37.00 -70.82
C GLN A 713 -49.42 -35.98 -71.60
N GLU A 714 -50.34 -36.44 -72.47
CA GLU A 714 -51.19 -35.58 -73.30
C GLU A 714 -52.59 -35.36 -72.71
N ILE A 715 -53.04 -36.26 -71.84
CA ILE A 715 -54.38 -36.22 -71.21
C ILE A 715 -54.35 -35.60 -69.81
N ILE A 716 -53.24 -35.74 -69.07
CA ILE A 716 -53.00 -34.96 -67.85
C ILE A 716 -53.03 -33.46 -68.20
N GLY A 717 -53.76 -32.68 -67.42
CA GLY A 717 -54.00 -31.25 -67.63
C GLY A 717 -55.19 -30.91 -68.53
N ARG A 718 -55.74 -31.86 -69.32
CA ARG A 718 -56.94 -31.61 -70.13
C ARG A 718 -58.20 -31.51 -69.28
N ASN A 719 -59.17 -30.75 -69.76
CA ASN A 719 -60.49 -30.59 -69.17
C ASN A 719 -61.54 -31.40 -69.97
N ASN A 720 -62.65 -31.82 -69.35
CA ASN A 720 -63.67 -32.63 -70.04
C ASN A 720 -64.24 -31.97 -71.31
N ARG A 721 -64.25 -30.64 -71.39
CA ARG A 721 -64.68 -29.87 -72.56
C ARG A 721 -63.80 -30.05 -73.81
N ASP A 722 -62.59 -30.55 -73.64
CA ASP A 722 -61.61 -30.70 -74.72
C ASP A 722 -61.83 -31.99 -75.54
N TYR A 723 -62.62 -32.94 -75.00
CA TYR A 723 -62.86 -34.27 -75.56
C TYR A 723 -64.34 -34.72 -75.42
N THR A 724 -65.28 -33.79 -75.24
CA THR A 724 -66.73 -34.05 -75.24
C THR A 724 -67.49 -32.98 -76.02
N SER A 725 -68.77 -33.21 -76.36
CA SER A 725 -69.59 -32.16 -76.97
C SER A 725 -69.91 -31.03 -75.95
N PRO A 726 -70.21 -29.79 -76.40
CA PRO A 726 -70.54 -28.70 -75.49
C PRO A 726 -71.75 -28.96 -74.58
N GLU A 727 -72.67 -29.83 -74.99
CA GLU A 727 -73.85 -30.28 -74.23
C GLU A 727 -73.43 -31.28 -73.15
N THR A 728 -72.56 -32.22 -73.52
CA THR A 728 -71.98 -33.23 -72.62
C THR A 728 -71.10 -32.58 -71.56
N ALA A 729 -70.23 -31.63 -71.93
CA ALA A 729 -69.44 -30.86 -70.98
C ALA A 729 -70.32 -30.11 -69.97
N LYS A 730 -71.46 -29.54 -70.41
CA LYS A 730 -72.46 -28.91 -69.53
C LYS A 730 -73.18 -29.92 -68.62
N LYS A 731 -73.42 -31.15 -69.07
CA LYS A 731 -73.97 -32.25 -68.26
C LYS A 731 -72.97 -32.65 -67.16
N VAL A 732 -71.75 -33.01 -67.55
CA VAL A 732 -70.67 -33.43 -66.64
C VAL A 732 -70.31 -32.33 -65.64
N TYR A 733 -70.34 -31.05 -66.04
CA TYR A 733 -70.17 -29.92 -65.11
C TYR A 733 -71.28 -29.84 -64.03
N LYS A 734 -72.54 -30.13 -64.38
CA LYS A 734 -73.63 -30.22 -63.39
C LYS A 734 -73.38 -31.35 -62.40
N GLU A 735 -72.93 -32.51 -62.87
CA GLU A 735 -72.62 -33.68 -62.05
C GLU A 735 -71.45 -33.39 -61.09
N PHE A 736 -70.35 -32.78 -61.55
CA PHE A 736 -69.28 -32.30 -60.66
C PHE A 736 -69.78 -31.27 -59.62
N ARG A 737 -70.64 -30.33 -60.03
CA ARG A 737 -71.23 -29.32 -59.13
C ARG A 737 -72.13 -29.95 -58.06
N GLU A 738 -72.93 -30.96 -58.42
CA GLU A 738 -73.77 -31.70 -57.47
C GLU A 738 -72.92 -32.50 -56.47
N VAL A 739 -71.88 -33.19 -56.94
CA VAL A 739 -70.92 -33.92 -56.09
C VAL A 739 -70.18 -32.97 -55.13
N TYR A 740 -69.82 -31.77 -55.58
CA TYR A 740 -69.20 -30.75 -54.73
C TYR A 740 -70.13 -30.23 -53.64
N LEU A 741 -71.38 -29.91 -53.99
CA LEU A 741 -72.37 -29.36 -53.06
C LEU A 741 -72.91 -30.40 -52.06
N THR A 742 -73.06 -31.66 -52.48
CA THR A 742 -73.59 -32.74 -51.62
C THR A 742 -72.51 -33.47 -50.82
N GLY A 743 -71.26 -33.44 -51.28
CA GLY A 743 -70.16 -34.21 -50.70
C GLY A 743 -70.30 -35.73 -50.80
N LYS A 744 -71.23 -36.21 -51.65
CA LYS A 744 -71.55 -37.62 -51.94
C LYS A 744 -71.16 -37.97 -53.39
N PRO A 745 -70.96 -39.26 -53.73
CA PRO A 745 -70.83 -39.68 -55.13
C PRO A 745 -72.10 -39.36 -55.93
N GLY A 746 -71.90 -38.99 -57.19
CA GLY A 746 -72.98 -38.83 -58.16
C GLY A 746 -73.47 -40.18 -58.68
N LYS A 747 -74.63 -40.18 -59.34
CA LYS A 747 -75.07 -41.36 -60.11
C LYS A 747 -74.13 -41.61 -61.29
N THR A 748 -74.04 -42.85 -61.75
CA THR A 748 -73.38 -43.16 -63.02
C THR A 748 -74.08 -42.44 -64.17
N SER A 749 -73.30 -41.85 -65.08
CA SER A 749 -73.82 -41.13 -66.25
C SER A 749 -73.26 -41.70 -67.55
N GLU A 750 -74.15 -42.16 -68.42
CA GLU A 750 -73.81 -42.48 -69.80
C GLU A 750 -73.65 -41.18 -70.61
N HIS A 751 -72.57 -41.08 -71.41
CA HIS A 751 -72.37 -40.01 -72.38
C HIS A 751 -71.32 -40.40 -73.44
N GLN A 752 -71.23 -39.62 -74.52
CA GLN A 752 -70.20 -39.82 -75.54
C GLN A 752 -68.97 -38.93 -75.28
N ILE A 753 -67.79 -39.53 -75.39
CA ILE A 753 -66.50 -38.83 -75.56
C ILE A 753 -66.08 -38.85 -77.03
N ILE A 754 -65.19 -37.93 -77.37
CA ILE A 754 -64.47 -37.85 -78.64
C ILE A 754 -63.03 -38.30 -78.37
N ARG A 755 -62.61 -39.40 -79.00
CA ARG A 755 -61.24 -39.92 -78.92
C ARG A 755 -60.27 -39.00 -79.66
N LYS A 756 -58.96 -39.14 -79.39
CA LYS A 756 -57.89 -38.38 -80.05
C LYS A 756 -57.91 -38.45 -81.58
N ASP A 757 -58.39 -39.55 -82.15
CA ASP A 757 -58.55 -39.78 -83.59
C ASP A 757 -59.84 -39.17 -84.20
N GLY A 758 -60.68 -38.54 -83.37
CA GLY A 758 -61.97 -37.97 -83.76
C GLY A 758 -63.14 -38.97 -83.73
N SER A 759 -62.90 -40.25 -83.44
CA SER A 759 -63.96 -41.25 -83.26
C SER A 759 -64.77 -40.97 -81.99
N LYS A 760 -66.03 -41.45 -81.95
CA LYS A 760 -66.92 -41.28 -80.80
C LYS A 760 -67.09 -42.60 -80.06
N THR A 761 -67.12 -42.52 -78.75
CA THR A 761 -67.17 -43.67 -77.85
C THR A 761 -68.21 -43.43 -76.77
N TRP A 762 -69.08 -44.41 -76.52
CA TRP A 762 -69.98 -44.36 -75.37
C TRP A 762 -69.24 -44.79 -74.11
N ILE A 763 -69.26 -43.92 -73.10
CA ILE A 763 -68.73 -44.24 -71.77
C ILE A 763 -69.81 -44.16 -70.70
N GLU A 764 -69.68 -45.03 -69.71
CA GLU A 764 -70.34 -44.94 -68.42
C GLU A 764 -69.32 -44.37 -67.42
N SER A 765 -69.63 -43.24 -66.78
CA SER A 765 -68.72 -42.59 -65.83
C SER A 765 -69.36 -42.44 -64.46
N SER A 766 -68.58 -42.65 -63.42
CA SER A 766 -68.93 -42.36 -62.02
C SER A 766 -68.07 -41.22 -61.50
N ILE A 767 -68.63 -40.35 -60.66
CA ILE A 767 -67.92 -39.20 -60.08
C ILE A 767 -68.08 -39.20 -58.55
N ALA A 768 -66.96 -39.17 -57.83
CA ALA A 768 -66.90 -39.10 -56.38
C ALA A 768 -66.00 -37.93 -55.92
N PRO A 769 -66.27 -37.32 -54.75
CA PRO A 769 -65.48 -36.19 -54.26
C PRO A 769 -64.12 -36.67 -53.73
N ARG A 770 -63.03 -36.02 -54.17
CA ARG A 770 -61.69 -36.27 -53.65
C ARG A 770 -61.41 -35.28 -52.52
N LYS A 771 -61.12 -35.79 -51.32
CA LYS A 771 -60.97 -34.99 -50.09
C LYS A 771 -59.53 -34.99 -49.60
N ASP A 772 -59.11 -33.90 -48.97
CA ASP A 772 -57.85 -33.83 -48.21
C ASP A 772 -57.99 -34.45 -46.82
N ALA A 773 -56.90 -34.46 -46.05
CA ALA A 773 -56.86 -34.98 -44.68
C ALA A 773 -57.73 -34.20 -43.68
N ALA A 774 -58.17 -32.99 -44.03
CA ALA A 774 -59.13 -32.20 -43.24
C ALA A 774 -60.59 -32.44 -43.70
N GLY A 775 -60.82 -33.33 -44.67
CA GLY A 775 -62.14 -33.66 -45.21
C GLY A 775 -62.68 -32.67 -46.25
N LYS A 776 -61.93 -31.62 -46.59
CA LYS A 776 -62.32 -30.61 -47.59
C LYS A 776 -62.17 -31.20 -49.00
N ILE A 777 -63.12 -30.91 -49.88
CA ILE A 777 -63.10 -31.37 -51.28
C ILE A 777 -62.04 -30.55 -52.05
N ILE A 778 -61.05 -31.24 -52.62
CA ILE A 778 -59.89 -30.70 -53.35
C ILE A 778 -59.86 -31.13 -54.84
N GLY A 779 -60.99 -31.64 -55.33
CA GLY A 779 -61.15 -32.18 -56.67
C GLY A 779 -62.12 -33.35 -56.67
N PHE A 780 -62.06 -34.14 -57.72
CA PHE A 780 -62.93 -35.31 -57.90
C PHE A 780 -62.11 -36.51 -58.39
N LYS A 781 -62.67 -37.69 -58.21
CA LYS A 781 -62.14 -38.94 -58.77
C LYS A 781 -63.28 -39.76 -59.35
N GLY A 782 -62.99 -40.57 -60.35
CA GLY A 782 -64.02 -41.35 -61.03
C GLY A 782 -63.50 -42.62 -61.65
N ILE A 783 -64.43 -43.53 -61.91
CA ILE A 783 -64.23 -44.71 -62.74
C ILE A 783 -65.01 -44.50 -64.03
N VAL A 784 -64.38 -44.76 -65.17
CA VAL A 784 -64.94 -44.69 -66.51
C VAL A 784 -64.80 -46.03 -67.23
N ARG A 785 -65.89 -46.50 -67.83
CA ARG A 785 -65.97 -47.76 -68.56
C ARG A 785 -66.43 -47.50 -69.99
N ASP A 786 -65.78 -48.11 -70.97
CA ASP A 786 -66.30 -48.14 -72.35
C ASP A 786 -67.51 -49.07 -72.40
N ILE A 787 -68.63 -48.57 -72.92
CA ILE A 787 -69.89 -49.31 -73.07
C ILE A 787 -70.35 -49.33 -74.53
N SER A 788 -69.47 -49.03 -75.48
CA SER A 788 -69.79 -48.95 -76.90
C SER A 788 -70.26 -50.31 -77.46
N GLU A 789 -69.69 -51.42 -76.98
CA GLU A 789 -70.17 -52.78 -77.29
C GLU A 789 -71.58 -53.01 -76.74
N ARG A 790 -71.85 -52.62 -75.49
CA ARG A 790 -73.18 -52.72 -74.86
C ARG A 790 -74.22 -51.94 -75.66
N LYS A 791 -73.93 -50.69 -76.05
CA LYS A 791 -74.84 -49.88 -76.88
C LYS A 791 -75.06 -50.45 -78.26
N THR A 792 -74.02 -51.00 -78.89
CA THR A 792 -74.16 -51.67 -80.19
C THR A 792 -75.06 -52.92 -80.09
N ALA A 793 -74.94 -53.68 -79.01
CA ALA A 793 -75.83 -54.83 -78.75
C ALA A 793 -77.27 -54.41 -78.42
N GLU A 794 -77.47 -53.36 -77.61
CA GLU A 794 -78.78 -52.76 -77.32
C GLU A 794 -79.48 -52.31 -78.62
N ASP A 795 -78.77 -51.60 -79.52
CA ASP A 795 -79.33 -51.13 -80.79
C ASP A 795 -79.62 -52.27 -81.78
N VAL A 796 -78.77 -53.30 -81.86
CA VAL A 796 -79.01 -54.50 -82.68
C VAL A 796 -80.22 -55.30 -82.17
N LEU A 797 -80.36 -55.46 -80.84
CA LEU A 797 -81.51 -56.13 -80.24
C LEU A 797 -82.80 -55.34 -80.52
N ARG A 798 -82.79 -54.03 -80.31
CA ARG A 798 -83.92 -53.13 -80.58
C ARG A 798 -84.36 -53.16 -82.06
N ALA A 799 -83.43 -53.09 -83.00
CA ALA A 799 -83.73 -53.22 -84.43
C ALA A 799 -84.29 -54.61 -84.79
N SER A 800 -83.91 -55.66 -84.05
CA SER A 800 -84.47 -57.00 -84.18
C SER A 800 -85.91 -57.08 -83.64
N GLU A 801 -86.16 -56.51 -82.45
CA GLU A 801 -87.51 -56.44 -81.85
C GLU A 801 -88.49 -55.60 -82.68
N GLU A 802 -88.06 -54.42 -83.17
CA GLU A 802 -88.85 -53.57 -84.07
C GLU A 802 -89.22 -54.34 -85.36
N LYS A 803 -88.28 -55.13 -85.92
CA LYS A 803 -88.51 -55.99 -87.09
C LYS A 803 -89.48 -57.14 -86.80
N TYR A 804 -89.36 -57.85 -85.68
CA TYR A 804 -90.28 -58.94 -85.32
C TYR A 804 -91.69 -58.42 -85.02
N ARG A 805 -91.79 -57.26 -84.35
CA ARG A 805 -93.06 -56.57 -84.10
C ARG A 805 -93.76 -56.22 -85.41
N PHE A 806 -93.07 -55.56 -86.34
CA PHE A 806 -93.61 -55.25 -87.67
C PHE A 806 -94.10 -56.51 -88.42
N LEU A 807 -93.35 -57.61 -88.36
CA LEU A 807 -93.76 -58.88 -89.00
C LEU A 807 -95.02 -59.49 -88.37
N THR A 808 -95.22 -59.36 -87.06
CA THR A 808 -96.39 -59.91 -86.35
C THR A 808 -97.60 -58.97 -86.37
N GLU A 809 -97.41 -57.67 -86.57
CA GLU A 809 -98.47 -56.69 -86.82
C GLU A 809 -98.96 -56.71 -88.28
N ALA A 810 -98.08 -57.06 -89.24
CA ALA A 810 -98.40 -57.07 -90.67
C ALA A 810 -98.94 -58.43 -91.21
N MET A 811 -98.93 -59.50 -90.40
CA MET A 811 -99.40 -60.82 -90.84
C MET A 811 -100.91 -61.01 -90.67
N THR A 812 -101.54 -61.72 -91.62
CA THR A 812 -102.99 -62.01 -91.60
C THR A 812 -103.38 -63.24 -90.79
N ASP A 813 -102.46 -64.18 -90.60
CA ASP A 813 -102.73 -65.43 -89.87
C ASP A 813 -102.62 -65.20 -88.35
N ILE A 814 -103.38 -65.96 -87.56
CA ILE A 814 -103.30 -65.89 -86.08
C ILE A 814 -102.09 -66.71 -85.60
N VAL A 815 -101.12 -66.03 -85.01
CA VAL A 815 -100.06 -66.65 -84.19
C VAL A 815 -100.37 -66.38 -82.73
N TRP A 816 -100.40 -67.45 -81.94
CA TRP A 816 -100.50 -67.35 -80.49
C TRP A 816 -99.37 -68.17 -79.84
N MET A 817 -98.96 -67.73 -78.66
CA MET A 817 -98.08 -68.45 -77.76
C MET A 817 -98.80 -68.63 -76.44
N ALA A 818 -98.64 -69.79 -75.82
CA ALA A 818 -99.03 -70.02 -74.45
C ALA A 818 -97.84 -70.52 -73.63
N ASN A 819 -97.88 -70.30 -72.33
CA ASN A 819 -97.01 -71.00 -71.40
C ASN A 819 -97.36 -72.50 -71.43
N ILE A 820 -96.37 -73.38 -71.59
CA ILE A 820 -96.61 -74.81 -71.75
C ILE A 820 -97.10 -75.49 -70.46
N ASP A 821 -96.77 -74.92 -69.29
CA ASP A 821 -97.07 -75.52 -67.99
C ASP A 821 -98.51 -75.27 -67.51
N ASP A 822 -99.14 -74.15 -67.89
CA ASP A 822 -100.52 -73.79 -67.49
C ASP A 822 -101.45 -73.45 -68.67
N LEU A 823 -100.96 -73.57 -69.91
CA LEU A 823 -101.66 -73.30 -71.18
C LEU A 823 -102.29 -71.90 -71.28
N ARG A 824 -101.86 -70.93 -70.46
CA ARG A 824 -102.31 -69.54 -70.59
C ARG A 824 -101.62 -68.86 -71.76
N THR A 825 -102.41 -68.27 -72.65
CA THR A 825 -101.92 -67.45 -73.76
C THR A 825 -101.08 -66.30 -73.24
N THR A 826 -99.80 -66.29 -73.58
CA THR A 826 -98.81 -65.26 -73.22
C THR A 826 -98.62 -64.22 -74.31
N TYR A 827 -98.97 -64.55 -75.56
CA TYR A 827 -98.99 -63.64 -76.69
C TYR A 827 -100.02 -64.09 -77.73
N VAL A 828 -100.65 -63.15 -78.43
CA VAL A 828 -101.42 -63.39 -79.66
C VAL A 828 -101.23 -62.22 -80.62
N SER A 829 -101.12 -62.51 -81.91
CA SER A 829 -100.95 -61.49 -82.96
C SER A 829 -102.25 -60.70 -83.19
N PRO A 830 -102.18 -59.39 -83.50
CA PRO A 830 -103.37 -58.55 -83.69
C PRO A 830 -104.38 -59.05 -84.74
N SER A 831 -103.94 -59.88 -85.69
CA SER A 831 -104.79 -60.61 -86.64
C SER A 831 -105.91 -61.46 -86.01
N VAL A 832 -105.81 -61.77 -84.71
CA VAL A 832 -106.93 -62.39 -83.96
C VAL A 832 -108.20 -61.54 -84.00
N GLU A 833 -108.11 -60.20 -83.97
CA GLU A 833 -109.27 -59.31 -84.06
C GLU A 833 -109.95 -59.41 -85.42
N SER A 834 -109.18 -59.36 -86.50
CA SER A 834 -109.71 -59.34 -87.87
C SER A 834 -110.23 -60.69 -88.33
N VAL A 835 -109.75 -61.80 -87.74
CA VAL A 835 -110.18 -63.16 -88.08
C VAL A 835 -111.30 -63.68 -87.16
N LEU A 836 -111.31 -63.33 -85.86
CA LEU A 836 -112.35 -63.77 -84.92
C LEU A 836 -113.44 -62.73 -84.65
N GLY A 837 -113.23 -61.46 -85.02
CA GLY A 837 -114.21 -60.38 -84.88
C GLY A 837 -114.30 -59.74 -83.48
N PHE A 838 -113.37 -60.05 -82.57
CA PHE A 838 -113.29 -59.45 -81.24
C PHE A 838 -111.84 -59.39 -80.71
N THR A 839 -111.58 -58.43 -79.81
CA THR A 839 -110.31 -58.30 -79.07
C THR A 839 -110.27 -59.28 -77.89
N PRO A 840 -109.25 -60.15 -77.77
CA PRO A 840 -109.04 -61.02 -76.61
C PRO A 840 -108.65 -60.30 -75.30
#